data_AF-B0YE05-F1
#
_entry.id   AF-B0YE05-F1
#
_cell.length_a   1.000
_cell.length_b   1.000
_cell.length_c   1.000
_cell.angle_alpha   90.00
_cell.angle_beta   90.00
_cell.angle_gamma   90.00
#
_symmetry.space_group_name_H-M   'P 1'
#
loop_
_entity.id
_entity.type
_entity.pdbx_description
1 polymer ?
#
loop_
_entity_poly.entity_id
_entity_poly.type
_entity_poly.pdbx_seq_one_letter_code
_entity_poly.pdbx_strand_id
1 'polypeptide(L)'
;MPRSMINDCINYMNEVSKRMRLRKLPLPKDTENSLDLLSYQTAHLVHCKAVFPDEKQRLYHMATLNLSSVTACRAVSLFDTRCQVDLHPDGSPVIPGKIEAGSNGALNSPTPEQSGEAHCDSGYESSRSGRLNVDEDDMLDEISSDGSSDDTMSDIGYVSDCSSVVTDDGYLAGDDQTGTILWRHVEFCIARNPEPGRPNILFAIVTLIHTKGEDRKPRIKRFVIEHEDNLLFDLLSQLLALAWDDGIFAANFKDVEDIYTYPIPSHRRGMHLKIKREWLDVPIFREPERTDDGYRTSSKIPMKAATSGRYLKRTGEQTGQKRNLTQKCLRRGGINAINMDFDTAAAFHRRVSNEIVQRELRSATLLADNTVPLGLTDEQKRKINQNPEVRRLRSLCRRLTEEIRAQGYRRLRDAAGTELGEKKRQADAQLTRKLTELRQKAKSKNRKRHFRYKDTELFNQRDEDRPQPQERDPQPHSPHYYQIPERAELVQLLFYSPAPTTEEELYERRLRYIRLLIQWQRRQEAPRRGKQAEATISQPQPTPASPSLAVIPEKYDPLQCPFCLANPGLPLGTRFKKKSKRNKLWDHVENLHRAELAAFGTGTKRCGLCGMRRINYLPSSVPEFKNHTEKVHGIRLRA
;
A
#
# COMPACT_ATOMS: atom_id res chain seq x y z
N MET A 1 -5.43 39.60 7.65
CA MET A 1 -6.47 39.36 8.68
C MET A 1 -5.88 38.50 9.78
N PRO A 2 -6.21 38.76 11.06
CA PRO A 2 -6.00 37.83 12.17
C PRO A 2 -6.70 36.48 11.97
N ARG A 3 -6.33 35.47 12.75
CA ARG A 3 -7.01 34.15 12.74
C ARG A 3 -8.46 34.23 13.23
N SER A 4 -8.75 35.06 14.23
CA SER A 4 -10.12 35.33 14.72
C SER A 4 -11.03 35.77 13.57
N MET A 5 -10.69 36.88 12.90
CA MET A 5 -11.46 37.40 11.74
C MET A 5 -11.81 36.34 10.69
N ILE A 6 -10.92 35.38 10.42
CA ILE A 6 -11.19 34.31 9.45
C ILE A 6 -12.29 33.38 9.98
N ASN A 7 -12.21 32.98 11.24
CA ASN A 7 -13.22 32.17 11.92
C ASN A 7 -14.54 32.95 12.09
N ASP A 8 -14.47 34.24 12.40
CA ASP A 8 -15.64 35.13 12.53
C ASP A 8 -16.39 35.26 11.19
N CYS A 9 -15.66 35.46 10.08
CA CYS A 9 -16.24 35.45 8.73
C CYS A 9 -16.82 34.07 8.35
N ILE A 10 -16.22 32.96 8.79
CA ILE A 10 -16.76 31.60 8.57
C ILE A 10 -18.05 31.40 9.38
N ASN A 11 -18.08 31.81 10.64
CA ASN A 11 -19.26 31.74 11.50
C ASN A 11 -20.41 32.60 10.96
N TYR A 12 -20.10 33.84 10.54
CA TYR A 12 -21.06 34.72 9.87
C TYR A 12 -21.60 34.11 8.57
N MET A 13 -20.74 33.56 7.71
CA MET A 13 -21.18 32.84 6.52
C MET A 13 -22.09 31.65 6.86
N ASN A 14 -21.81 30.91 7.93
CA ASN A 14 -22.60 29.74 8.35
C ASN A 14 -23.99 30.17 8.86
N GLU A 15 -24.08 31.18 9.72
CA GLU A 15 -25.36 31.70 10.22
C GLU A 15 -26.19 32.36 9.10
N VAL A 16 -25.58 33.16 8.21
CA VAL A 16 -26.27 33.68 7.02
C VAL A 16 -26.76 32.52 6.13
N SER A 17 -25.94 31.50 5.90
CA SER A 17 -26.34 30.34 5.07
C SER A 17 -27.51 29.56 5.68
N LYS A 18 -27.56 29.47 7.02
CA LYS A 18 -28.61 28.79 7.78
C LYS A 18 -29.92 29.60 7.78
N ARG A 19 -29.86 30.89 8.11
CA ARG A 19 -31.03 31.80 8.16
C ARG A 19 -31.68 31.99 6.79
N MET A 20 -30.87 32.27 5.76
CA MET A 20 -31.34 32.51 4.39
C MET A 20 -31.70 31.22 3.63
N ARG A 21 -31.72 30.05 4.31
CA ARG A 21 -31.88 28.71 3.72
C ARG A 21 -30.95 28.40 2.54
N LEU A 22 -29.81 29.11 2.43
CA LEU A 22 -28.79 28.94 1.39
C LEU A 22 -27.98 27.65 1.64
N ARG A 23 -28.64 26.50 1.48
CA ARG A 23 -28.00 25.19 1.40
C ARG A 23 -27.04 25.21 0.21
N LYS A 24 -25.75 25.43 0.48
CA LYS A 24 -24.67 25.01 -0.42
C LYS A 24 -24.84 23.51 -0.62
N LEU A 25 -25.44 23.11 -1.74
CA LEU A 25 -25.53 21.71 -2.16
C LEU A 25 -24.12 21.12 -2.02
N PRO A 26 -23.93 20.01 -1.30
CA PRO A 26 -22.59 19.45 -1.14
C PRO A 26 -22.02 19.16 -2.53
N LEU A 27 -20.89 19.80 -2.87
CA LEU A 27 -20.20 19.55 -4.13
C LEU A 27 -20.13 18.04 -4.38
N PRO A 28 -20.50 17.54 -5.59
CA PRO A 28 -20.57 16.13 -5.90
C PRO A 28 -19.36 15.38 -5.34
N LYS A 29 -19.63 14.51 -4.36
CA LYS A 29 -18.60 13.93 -3.50
C LYS A 29 -17.91 12.82 -4.27
N ASP A 30 -16.76 13.10 -4.89
CA ASP A 30 -15.92 12.15 -5.65
C ASP A 30 -16.13 10.69 -5.22
N THR A 31 -16.82 9.96 -6.10
CA THR A 31 -17.15 8.53 -6.03
C THR A 31 -16.45 7.87 -7.20
N GLU A 32 -15.83 6.72 -6.97
CA GLU A 32 -15.21 5.96 -8.06
C GLU A 32 -16.15 4.81 -8.39
N ASN A 33 -16.32 4.54 -9.68
CA ASN A 33 -17.07 3.42 -10.19
C ASN A 33 -16.11 2.24 -10.54
N SER A 34 -16.68 1.16 -11.05
CA SER A 34 -15.98 -0.05 -11.51
C SER A 34 -14.90 0.22 -12.56
N LEU A 35 -15.22 1.03 -13.58
CA LEU A 35 -14.31 1.38 -14.68
C LEU A 35 -13.12 2.21 -14.17
N ASP A 36 -13.35 3.07 -13.18
CA ASP A 36 -12.28 3.85 -12.52
C ASP A 36 -11.32 2.91 -11.76
N LEU A 37 -11.87 1.94 -11.00
CA LEU A 37 -11.06 0.97 -10.24
C LEU A 37 -10.29 0.02 -11.15
N LEU A 38 -10.91 -0.48 -12.23
CA LEU A 38 -10.26 -1.29 -13.26
C LEU A 38 -9.11 -0.51 -13.90
N SER A 39 -9.36 0.72 -14.36
CA SER A 39 -8.34 1.61 -14.92
C SER A 39 -7.21 1.87 -13.93
N TYR A 40 -7.53 2.03 -12.64
CA TYR A 40 -6.54 2.23 -11.59
C TYR A 40 -5.63 1.00 -11.40
N GLN A 41 -6.21 -0.20 -11.31
CA GLN A 41 -5.45 -1.43 -11.04
C GLN A 41 -4.65 -1.90 -12.26
N THR A 42 -5.20 -1.80 -13.47
CA THR A 42 -4.46 -1.95 -14.73
C THR A 42 -3.24 -1.02 -14.75
N ALA A 43 -3.44 0.28 -14.51
CA ALA A 43 -2.32 1.22 -14.51
C ALA A 43 -1.33 0.99 -13.34
N HIS A 44 -1.78 0.45 -12.20
CA HIS A 44 -0.93 0.08 -11.07
C HIS A 44 0.04 -1.08 -11.39
N LEU A 45 -0.44 -2.12 -12.09
CA LEU A 45 0.38 -3.26 -12.49
C LEU A 45 1.19 -2.99 -13.76
N VAL A 46 0.59 -2.37 -14.78
CA VAL A 46 1.22 -2.13 -16.09
C VAL A 46 2.09 -0.87 -16.06
N HIS A 47 1.49 0.31 -15.91
CA HIS A 47 2.19 1.58 -16.15
C HIS A 47 2.96 2.15 -14.94
N CYS A 48 2.66 1.73 -13.71
CA CYS A 48 3.19 2.38 -12.51
C CYS A 48 4.70 2.14 -12.34
N LYS A 49 5.48 3.20 -12.59
CA LYS A 49 6.96 3.24 -12.43
C LYS A 49 7.42 3.50 -10.99
N ALA A 50 6.50 3.44 -10.01
CA ALA A 50 6.84 3.51 -8.60
C ALA A 50 7.64 2.28 -8.16
N VAL A 51 8.80 2.52 -7.55
CA VAL A 51 9.53 1.52 -6.76
C VAL A 51 8.84 1.37 -5.40
N PHE A 52 8.44 0.14 -5.08
CA PHE A 52 8.01 -0.29 -3.76
C PHE A 52 9.19 -0.92 -2.98
N PRO A 53 9.11 -1.07 -1.65
CA PRO A 53 10.16 -1.71 -0.83
C PRO A 53 10.45 -3.15 -1.26
N ASP A 54 9.38 -3.88 -1.52
CA ASP A 54 9.30 -5.16 -2.23
C ASP A 54 7.96 -5.18 -2.98
N GLU A 55 7.75 -6.20 -3.81
CA GLU A 55 6.49 -6.34 -4.54
C GLU A 55 5.36 -6.89 -3.64
N LYS A 56 5.65 -7.40 -2.43
CA LYS A 56 4.61 -7.71 -1.42
C LYS A 56 3.87 -6.45 -0.97
N GLN A 57 4.56 -5.32 -0.79
CA GLN A 57 3.92 -4.00 -0.61
C GLN A 57 3.08 -3.57 -1.83
N ARG A 58 3.41 -4.03 -3.05
CA ARG A 58 2.61 -3.76 -4.25
C ARG A 58 1.35 -4.66 -4.29
N LEU A 59 1.47 -5.94 -3.96
CA LEU A 59 0.32 -6.84 -3.79
C LEU A 59 -0.61 -6.36 -2.67
N TYR A 60 -0.09 -5.95 -1.52
CA TYR A 60 -0.88 -5.32 -0.45
C TYR A 60 -1.70 -4.12 -0.97
N HIS A 61 -1.12 -3.28 -1.82
CA HIS A 61 -1.83 -2.14 -2.42
C HIS A 61 -3.01 -2.58 -3.28
N MET A 62 -2.90 -3.70 -4.01
CA MET A 62 -3.98 -4.29 -4.80
C MET A 62 -5.04 -4.97 -3.92
N ALA A 63 -4.63 -5.89 -3.04
CA ALA A 63 -5.53 -6.60 -2.14
C ALA A 63 -6.30 -5.66 -1.18
N THR A 64 -5.70 -4.55 -0.76
CA THR A 64 -6.39 -3.48 0.00
C THR A 64 -7.54 -2.89 -0.80
N LEU A 65 -7.33 -2.59 -2.09
CA LEU A 65 -8.35 -1.99 -2.94
C LEU A 65 -9.53 -2.96 -3.12
N ASN A 66 -9.24 -4.23 -3.42
CA ASN A 66 -10.24 -5.27 -3.62
C ASN A 66 -11.02 -5.61 -2.34
N LEU A 67 -10.33 -5.71 -1.19
CA LEU A 67 -11.00 -5.87 0.10
C LEU A 67 -11.88 -4.65 0.45
N SER A 68 -11.48 -3.45 0.04
CA SER A 68 -12.24 -2.22 0.29
C SER A 68 -13.41 -1.98 -0.68
N SER A 69 -13.41 -2.57 -1.88
CA SER A 69 -14.57 -2.57 -2.77
C SER A 69 -15.59 -3.61 -2.33
N VAL A 70 -15.19 -4.88 -2.19
CA VAL A 70 -16.08 -6.01 -1.86
C VAL A 70 -16.81 -5.78 -0.53
N THR A 71 -16.10 -5.34 0.52
CA THR A 71 -16.73 -5.09 1.84
C THR A 71 -17.38 -3.71 1.97
N ALA A 72 -17.31 -2.89 0.91
CA ALA A 72 -17.55 -1.45 0.93
C ALA A 72 -16.87 -0.68 2.11
N CYS A 73 -15.82 -1.21 2.74
CA CYS A 73 -15.26 -0.58 3.93
C CYS A 73 -14.49 0.72 3.60
N ARG A 74 -14.11 1.50 4.63
CA ARG A 74 -13.05 2.50 4.45
C ARG A 74 -11.73 1.76 4.53
N ALA A 75 -10.87 1.88 3.52
CA ALA A 75 -9.55 1.26 3.54
C ALA A 75 -8.73 1.57 4.81
N VAL A 76 -8.95 2.72 5.48
CA VAL A 76 -8.30 3.04 6.77
C VAL A 76 -8.65 2.09 7.92
N SER A 77 -9.78 1.37 7.87
CA SER A 77 -10.17 0.36 8.87
C SER A 77 -9.43 -0.97 8.72
N LEU A 78 -8.58 -1.11 7.71
CA LEU A 78 -7.71 -2.27 7.47
C LEU A 78 -6.28 -2.04 8.00
N PHE A 79 -6.02 -0.87 8.62
CA PHE A 79 -4.68 -0.35 8.89
C PHE A 79 -4.60 0.30 10.26
N ASP A 80 -3.39 0.30 10.83
CA ASP A 80 -3.11 1.06 12.03
C ASP A 80 -3.32 2.57 11.76
N THR A 81 -4.27 3.16 12.49
CA THR A 81 -4.60 4.59 12.42
C THR A 81 -3.95 5.39 13.54
N ARG A 82 -3.30 4.73 14.51
CA ARG A 82 -2.63 5.36 15.64
C ARG A 82 -1.38 6.09 15.15
N CYS A 83 -1.14 7.29 15.66
CA CYS A 83 0.19 7.87 15.60
C CYS A 83 1.10 7.10 16.58
N GLN A 84 2.33 6.77 16.17
CA GLN A 84 3.35 6.44 17.17
C GLN A 84 3.70 7.73 17.91
N VAL A 85 3.14 7.85 19.11
CA VAL A 85 3.75 8.56 20.22
C VAL A 85 4.96 7.71 20.70
N ASP A 86 5.84 8.29 21.52
CA ASP A 86 6.97 7.61 22.16
C ASP A 86 8.06 7.05 21.21
N LEU A 87 8.76 8.01 20.59
CA LEU A 87 10.20 7.87 20.40
C LEU A 87 10.90 8.44 21.64
N HIS A 88 12.04 7.87 22.03
CA HIS A 88 12.93 8.54 22.99
C HIS A 88 13.43 9.89 22.39
N PRO A 89 13.93 10.83 23.23
CA PRO A 89 14.47 12.11 22.76
C PRO A 89 15.62 12.02 21.74
N ASP A 90 16.28 10.85 21.62
CA ASP A 90 17.32 10.56 20.63
C ASP A 90 16.78 10.05 19.28
N GLY A 91 15.49 9.74 19.19
CA GLY A 91 14.82 9.19 18.00
C GLY A 91 14.86 7.66 17.91
N SER A 92 15.24 6.94 18.96
CA SER A 92 15.11 5.48 19.03
C SER A 92 13.67 5.03 19.35
N PRO A 93 13.22 3.88 18.80
CA PRO A 93 11.93 3.30 19.16
C PRO A 93 12.02 2.58 20.51
N VAL A 94 11.03 2.78 21.38
CA VAL A 94 10.91 2.02 22.63
C VAL A 94 10.64 0.55 22.30
N ILE A 95 11.43 -0.35 22.87
CA ILE A 95 11.26 -1.81 22.72
C ILE A 95 10.49 -2.33 23.95
N PRO A 96 9.27 -2.86 23.81
CA PRO A 96 8.56 -3.47 24.93
C PRO A 96 9.23 -4.80 25.29
N GLY A 97 9.90 -4.86 26.44
CA GLY A 97 10.52 -6.11 26.91
C GLY A 97 11.83 -5.98 27.69
N LYS A 98 11.86 -5.15 28.75
CA LYS A 98 12.88 -5.28 29.79
C LYS A 98 12.34 -4.86 31.16
N ILE A 99 11.87 -5.83 31.94
CA ILE A 99 11.68 -5.66 33.38
C ILE A 99 13.05 -5.88 34.02
N GLU A 100 13.76 -4.80 34.32
CA GLU A 100 14.94 -4.88 35.18
C GLU A 100 14.49 -4.71 36.64
N ALA A 101 14.78 -5.71 37.46
CA ALA A 101 14.33 -5.74 38.85
C ALA A 101 15.17 -4.79 39.72
N GLY A 102 14.62 -3.60 39.97
CA GLY A 102 15.08 -2.69 41.04
C GLY A 102 14.25 -2.90 42.30
N SER A 103 14.90 -3.16 43.43
CA SER A 103 14.25 -3.28 44.74
C SER A 103 14.01 -1.91 45.40
N ASN A 104 13.23 -1.92 46.48
CA ASN A 104 12.81 -0.77 47.32
C ASN A 104 11.64 0.05 46.71
N GLY A 105 10.44 0.13 47.31
CA GLY A 105 9.93 -0.52 48.53
C GLY A 105 9.35 0.47 49.55
N ALA A 106 8.16 1.00 49.27
CA ALA A 106 7.32 1.72 50.23
C ALA A 106 5.84 1.62 49.81
N LEU A 107 4.91 1.72 50.76
CA LEU A 107 3.46 1.58 50.54
C LEU A 107 2.86 2.89 49.99
N ASN A 108 1.84 2.78 49.13
CA ASN A 108 0.46 3.12 49.50
C ASN A 108 -0.56 2.80 48.38
N SER A 109 -1.79 2.48 48.79
CA SER A 109 -2.94 2.16 47.93
C SER A 109 -3.84 3.41 47.69
N PRO A 110 -4.78 3.39 46.72
CA PRO A 110 -5.07 4.59 45.93
C PRO A 110 -6.38 5.33 46.24
N THR A 111 -6.42 6.60 45.83
CA THR A 111 -7.62 7.32 45.38
C THR A 111 -7.26 8.24 44.19
N PRO A 112 -8.21 8.56 43.28
CA PRO A 112 -7.92 9.26 42.03
C PRO A 112 -8.13 10.78 42.12
N GLU A 113 -7.44 11.56 41.27
CA GLU A 113 -8.12 12.51 40.34
C GLU A 113 -7.16 13.20 39.31
N GLN A 114 -7.75 13.50 38.14
CA GLN A 114 -7.48 14.60 37.19
C GLN A 114 -6.04 15.15 36.95
N SER A 115 -5.55 14.96 35.71
CA SER A 115 -5.29 16.03 34.70
C SER A 115 -4.05 15.76 33.81
N GLY A 116 -4.09 16.17 32.53
CA GLY A 116 -2.91 16.10 31.64
C GLY A 116 -3.11 15.67 30.18
N GLU A 117 -4.26 15.93 29.53
CA GLU A 117 -4.44 15.56 28.11
C GLU A 117 -3.47 16.30 27.16
N ALA A 118 -2.54 15.57 26.54
CA ALA A 118 -1.65 16.10 25.51
C ALA A 118 -2.37 16.22 24.15
N HIS A 119 -3.09 17.33 23.94
CA HIS A 119 -3.86 17.60 22.72
C HIS A 119 -3.04 17.45 21.42
N CYS A 120 -3.34 16.39 20.66
CA CYS A 120 -2.86 16.22 19.29
C CYS A 120 -3.82 16.89 18.29
N ASP A 121 -3.53 18.12 17.87
CA ASP A 121 -4.35 18.89 16.91
C ASP A 121 -4.43 18.21 15.52
N SER A 122 -5.41 17.31 15.37
CA SER A 122 -5.80 16.70 14.09
C SER A 122 -6.81 17.56 13.34
N GLY A 123 -6.48 18.84 13.16
CA GLY A 123 -7.36 19.92 12.70
C GLY A 123 -8.36 19.58 11.59
N TYR A 124 -9.57 19.21 12.01
CA TYR A 124 -10.81 19.48 11.31
C TYR A 124 -11.89 19.84 12.34
N GLU A 125 -12.52 21.01 12.17
CA GLU A 125 -13.57 21.47 13.08
C GLU A 125 -14.80 20.55 12.98
N SER A 126 -15.34 20.16 14.14
CA SER A 126 -16.50 19.26 14.24
C SER A 126 -17.49 19.80 15.26
N SER A 127 -18.07 20.96 14.96
CA SER A 127 -18.88 21.78 15.87
C SER A 127 -20.09 21.04 16.47
N ARG A 128 -19.96 20.69 17.75
CA ARG A 128 -21.02 20.33 18.72
C ARG A 128 -20.49 20.76 20.11
N SER A 129 -21.29 21.24 21.05
CA SER A 129 -22.73 21.57 21.00
C SER A 129 -23.08 22.48 22.18
N GLY A 130 -24.00 23.43 21.99
CA GLY A 130 -24.74 24.02 23.10
C GLY A 130 -25.99 23.19 23.40
N ARG A 131 -26.19 22.78 24.65
CA ARG A 131 -27.47 22.27 25.17
C ARG A 131 -28.21 23.43 25.84
N LEU A 132 -29.50 23.58 25.53
CA LEU A 132 -30.55 23.90 26.49
C LEU A 132 -31.75 22.99 26.17
N ASN A 133 -32.65 22.80 27.12
CA ASN A 133 -33.73 21.81 27.10
C ASN A 133 -35.07 22.45 26.64
N VAL A 134 -36.20 21.73 26.81
CA VAL A 134 -37.61 22.23 26.71
C VAL A 134 -38.07 22.46 25.24
N ASP A 135 -39.16 21.89 24.71
CA ASP A 135 -40.20 20.98 25.25
C ASP A 135 -40.71 19.98 24.16
N GLU A 136 -41.79 19.25 24.44
CA GLU A 136 -42.44 18.23 23.59
C GLU A 136 -43.43 18.81 22.54
N ASP A 137 -44.21 17.90 21.93
CA ASP A 137 -45.48 18.08 21.19
C ASP A 137 -45.54 18.00 19.64
N ASP A 138 -46.69 17.42 19.24
CA ASP A 138 -47.25 16.94 17.98
C ASP A 138 -46.96 17.67 16.65
N MET A 139 -47.06 16.90 15.54
CA MET A 139 -48.19 17.06 14.59
C MET A 139 -48.31 15.91 13.57
N LEU A 140 -49.53 15.69 13.09
CA LEU A 140 -49.98 14.63 12.17
C LEU A 140 -50.51 15.23 10.84
N ASP A 141 -50.68 14.49 9.74
CA ASP A 141 -50.37 13.06 9.49
C ASP A 141 -49.39 12.89 8.30
N GLU A 142 -49.67 12.51 7.05
CA GLU A 142 -50.89 11.99 6.38
C GLU A 142 -50.50 10.98 5.27
N ILE A 143 -51.31 9.93 5.08
CA ILE A 143 -51.10 8.83 4.13
C ILE A 143 -51.89 9.08 2.84
N SER A 144 -51.38 8.62 1.70
CA SER A 144 -52.27 8.16 0.62
C SER A 144 -51.70 6.95 -0.15
N SER A 145 -52.57 5.98 -0.41
CA SER A 145 -52.35 4.80 -1.28
C SER A 145 -52.57 5.23 -2.76
N ASP A 146 -52.58 4.39 -3.81
CA ASP A 146 -52.74 2.94 -3.87
C ASP A 146 -52.14 2.33 -5.15
N GLY A 147 -52.05 1.00 -5.23
CA GLY A 147 -51.55 0.33 -6.44
C GLY A 147 -51.22 -1.16 -6.31
N SER A 148 -52.18 -2.00 -5.92
CA SER A 148 -52.01 -3.45 -5.78
C SER A 148 -52.17 -4.25 -7.09
N SER A 149 -51.31 -5.26 -7.29
CA SER A 149 -51.63 -6.52 -7.96
C SER A 149 -50.62 -7.61 -7.56
N ASP A 150 -51.06 -8.87 -7.47
CA ASP A 150 -50.35 -9.97 -6.77
C ASP A 150 -49.60 -10.96 -7.71
N ASP A 151 -49.15 -12.08 -7.14
CA ASP A 151 -48.87 -13.39 -7.74
C ASP A 151 -47.42 -13.77 -8.19
N THR A 152 -46.63 -14.15 -7.19
CA THR A 152 -45.87 -15.43 -7.11
C THR A 152 -44.56 -15.68 -7.89
N MET A 153 -43.75 -16.57 -7.28
CA MET A 153 -42.53 -17.27 -7.77
C MET A 153 -41.26 -16.41 -7.97
N SER A 154 -40.06 -16.86 -7.56
CA SER A 154 -39.63 -18.21 -7.14
C SER A 154 -38.65 -18.19 -5.96
N ASP A 155 -38.57 -19.29 -5.22
CA ASP A 155 -37.58 -19.52 -4.16
C ASP A 155 -36.14 -19.50 -4.72
N ILE A 156 -35.35 -18.53 -4.28
CA ILE A 156 -33.88 -18.65 -4.27
C ILE A 156 -33.46 -18.84 -2.81
N GLY A 157 -32.89 -20.00 -2.51
CA GLY A 157 -32.71 -20.51 -1.16
C GLY A 157 -31.97 -19.56 -0.22
N TYR A 158 -32.72 -18.85 0.62
CA TYR A 158 -32.18 -18.10 1.76
C TYR A 158 -31.52 -19.10 2.73
N VAL A 159 -30.19 -19.14 2.74
CA VAL A 159 -29.41 -20.11 3.54
C VAL A 159 -29.42 -19.73 5.02
N SER A 160 -30.57 -19.92 5.66
CA SER A 160 -30.79 -19.76 7.09
C SER A 160 -30.12 -20.87 7.88
N ASP A 161 -28.78 -20.83 7.97
CA ASP A 161 -28.06 -21.15 9.22
C ASP A 161 -26.56 -20.83 9.13
N CYS A 162 -26.23 -19.54 9.33
CA CYS A 162 -24.89 -19.10 9.76
C CYS A 162 -24.95 -18.02 10.86
N SER A 163 -26.15 -17.66 11.34
CA SER A 163 -26.35 -16.68 12.42
C SER A 163 -25.94 -17.25 13.80
N SER A 164 -25.98 -18.57 13.95
CA SER A 164 -25.57 -19.29 15.16
C SER A 164 -24.05 -19.29 15.43
N VAL A 165 -23.24 -18.83 14.48
CA VAL A 165 -21.77 -18.70 14.63
C VAL A 165 -21.40 -17.28 15.08
N VAL A 166 -22.04 -16.84 16.16
CA VAL A 166 -21.56 -15.74 17.02
C VAL A 166 -21.13 -16.38 18.33
N THR A 167 -19.93 -16.97 18.35
CA THR A 167 -19.29 -17.36 19.59
C THR A 167 -18.71 -16.10 20.24
N ASP A 168 -19.30 -15.69 21.37
CA ASP A 168 -18.71 -14.69 22.27
C ASP A 168 -17.63 -15.35 23.15
N ASP A 169 -16.75 -16.15 22.52
CA ASP A 169 -15.72 -16.99 23.14
C ASP A 169 -14.34 -16.33 23.14
N GLY A 170 -14.27 -15.05 22.71
CA GLY A 170 -13.01 -14.33 22.55
C GLY A 170 -12.15 -14.80 21.36
N TYR A 171 -12.60 -15.72 20.50
CA TYR A 171 -11.81 -16.16 19.35
C TYR A 171 -11.50 -15.01 18.36
N LEU A 172 -12.35 -13.98 18.32
CA LEU A 172 -12.11 -12.74 17.58
C LEU A 172 -11.46 -11.62 18.41
N ALA A 173 -11.40 -11.74 19.75
CA ALA A 173 -10.70 -10.80 20.62
C ALA A 173 -9.18 -11.02 20.55
N GLY A 174 -8.52 -10.25 19.67
CA GLY A 174 -7.07 -10.15 19.60
C GLY A 174 -6.50 -9.18 20.63
N ASP A 175 -5.28 -8.71 20.41
CA ASP A 175 -4.80 -7.51 21.09
C ASP A 175 -5.52 -6.28 20.52
N ASP A 176 -6.58 -5.86 21.23
CA ASP A 176 -7.43 -4.69 20.94
C ASP A 176 -6.62 -3.42 20.67
N GLN A 177 -5.40 -3.30 21.21
CA GLN A 177 -4.54 -2.14 20.98
C GLN A 177 -4.24 -1.93 19.50
N THR A 178 -4.11 -2.99 18.69
CA THR A 178 -3.52 -2.91 17.33
C THR A 178 -4.41 -2.29 16.26
N GLY A 179 -5.74 -2.38 16.39
CA GLY A 179 -6.72 -1.67 15.54
C GLY A 179 -6.58 -1.91 14.03
N THR A 180 -6.31 -3.15 13.60
CA THR A 180 -5.92 -3.52 12.23
C THR A 180 -6.49 -4.89 11.83
N ILE A 181 -6.42 -5.27 10.54
CA ILE A 181 -6.83 -6.63 10.13
C ILE A 181 -5.72 -7.67 10.38
N LEU A 182 -6.04 -8.67 11.21
CA LEU A 182 -5.18 -9.77 11.64
C LEU A 182 -5.55 -11.07 10.91
N TRP A 183 -4.64 -12.05 10.85
CA TRP A 183 -4.96 -13.35 10.25
C TRP A 183 -6.11 -14.09 10.97
N ARG A 184 -6.31 -13.91 12.29
CA ARG A 184 -7.48 -14.47 13.00
C ARG A 184 -8.84 -13.94 12.49
N HIS A 185 -8.85 -12.82 11.76
CA HIS A 185 -10.06 -12.25 11.17
C HIS A 185 -10.40 -12.87 9.80
N VAL A 186 -9.62 -13.83 9.31
CA VAL A 186 -9.83 -14.51 8.01
C VAL A 186 -9.82 -16.02 8.21
N GLU A 187 -10.98 -16.64 8.01
CA GLU A 187 -11.09 -18.10 7.91
C GLU A 187 -10.97 -18.51 6.44
N PHE A 188 -10.23 -19.57 6.14
CA PHE A 188 -10.25 -20.21 4.82
C PHE A 188 -10.95 -21.57 4.92
N CYS A 189 -11.83 -21.87 3.99
CA CYS A 189 -12.69 -23.05 4.00
C CYS A 189 -12.74 -23.70 2.62
N ILE A 190 -12.65 -25.03 2.57
CA ILE A 190 -12.93 -25.81 1.36
C ILE A 190 -14.26 -26.56 1.52
N ALA A 191 -15.08 -26.55 0.47
CA ALA A 191 -16.30 -27.34 0.35
C ALA A 191 -16.16 -28.35 -0.80
N ARG A 192 -16.76 -29.54 -0.64
CA ARG A 192 -16.78 -30.53 -1.71
C ARG A 192 -17.59 -29.97 -2.88
N ASN A 193 -17.03 -30.04 -4.08
CA ASN A 193 -17.74 -29.69 -5.30
C ASN A 193 -18.98 -30.61 -5.47
N PRO A 194 -20.17 -30.08 -5.82
CA PRO A 194 -21.32 -30.93 -6.13
C PRO A 194 -21.07 -31.88 -7.31
N GLU A 195 -20.18 -31.50 -8.25
CA GLU A 195 -19.79 -32.37 -9.36
C GLU A 195 -18.66 -33.35 -8.97
N PRO A 196 -18.85 -34.68 -9.14
CA PRO A 196 -17.82 -35.66 -8.89
C PRO A 196 -16.57 -35.45 -9.77
N GLY A 197 -15.38 -35.52 -9.16
CA GLY A 197 -14.09 -35.42 -9.87
C GLY A 197 -13.59 -33.99 -10.11
N ARG A 198 -14.42 -32.95 -9.92
CA ARG A 198 -13.97 -31.55 -9.96
C ARG A 198 -13.21 -31.15 -8.68
N PRO A 199 -12.30 -30.16 -8.73
CA PRO A 199 -11.64 -29.61 -7.54
C PRO A 199 -12.63 -29.01 -6.53
N ASN A 200 -12.28 -29.08 -5.24
CA ASN A 200 -13.06 -28.47 -4.14
C ASN A 200 -13.18 -26.95 -4.30
N ILE A 201 -14.31 -26.41 -3.84
CA ILE A 201 -14.58 -24.98 -3.83
C ILE A 201 -13.90 -24.35 -2.61
N LEU A 202 -12.87 -23.53 -2.84
CA LEU A 202 -12.28 -22.68 -1.80
C LEU A 202 -13.10 -21.40 -1.65
N PHE A 203 -13.32 -20.97 -0.41
CA PHE A 203 -13.79 -19.64 -0.05
C PHE A 203 -13.10 -19.14 1.22
N ALA A 204 -13.17 -17.84 1.50
CA ALA A 204 -12.73 -17.27 2.77
C ALA A 204 -13.86 -16.49 3.45
N ILE A 205 -13.90 -16.49 4.77
CA ILE A 205 -14.80 -15.63 5.56
C ILE A 205 -13.94 -14.53 6.20
N VAL A 206 -14.13 -13.29 5.76
CA VAL A 206 -13.41 -12.12 6.27
C VAL A 206 -14.29 -11.36 7.25
N THR A 207 -13.81 -11.18 8.47
CA THR A 207 -14.52 -10.51 9.56
C THR A 207 -13.95 -9.12 9.80
N LEU A 208 -14.76 -8.08 9.58
CA LEU A 208 -14.37 -6.70 9.85
C LEU A 208 -14.86 -6.24 11.24
N ILE A 209 -13.89 -6.01 12.13
CA ILE A 209 -14.13 -5.55 13.50
C ILE A 209 -13.92 -4.03 13.60
N HIS A 210 -12.75 -3.49 13.23
CA HIS A 210 -12.39 -2.08 13.47
C HIS A 210 -13.03 -1.06 12.50
N THR A 211 -14.36 -1.09 12.33
CA THR A 211 -15.07 -0.18 11.41
C THR A 211 -15.36 1.17 12.07
N LYS A 212 -15.29 2.30 11.32
CA LYS A 212 -15.52 3.61 11.96
C LYS A 212 -16.95 3.72 12.52
N GLY A 213 -17.05 3.75 13.86
CA GLY A 213 -18.29 3.83 14.62
C GLY A 213 -18.59 2.58 15.45
N GLU A 214 -17.76 1.54 15.35
CA GLU A 214 -17.90 0.29 16.11
C GLU A 214 -18.01 0.53 17.61
N ASP A 215 -17.08 1.31 18.15
CA ASP A 215 -16.96 1.78 19.55
C ASP A 215 -18.20 2.49 20.12
N ARG A 216 -19.26 2.69 19.32
CA ARG A 216 -20.57 3.24 19.74
C ARG A 216 -21.74 2.30 19.52
N LYS A 217 -21.59 1.29 18.66
CA LYS A 217 -22.59 0.26 18.36
C LYS A 217 -21.90 -0.92 17.64
N PRO A 218 -21.28 -1.86 18.39
CA PRO A 218 -20.58 -2.98 17.78
C PRO A 218 -21.53 -3.83 16.95
N ARG A 219 -21.10 -4.16 15.74
CA ARG A 219 -21.79 -4.92 14.70
C ARG A 219 -20.74 -5.60 13.83
N ILE A 220 -20.23 -6.73 14.31
CA ILE A 220 -19.33 -7.64 13.58
C ILE A 220 -19.88 -7.89 12.17
N LYS A 221 -19.06 -7.70 11.14
CA LYS A 221 -19.45 -7.93 9.73
C LYS A 221 -18.60 -9.02 9.14
N ARG A 222 -19.23 -10.16 8.81
CA ARG A 222 -18.60 -11.28 8.13
C ARG A 222 -18.97 -11.21 6.64
N PHE A 223 -17.98 -11.35 5.78
CA PHE A 223 -18.14 -11.37 4.32
C PHE A 223 -17.58 -12.68 3.79
N VAL A 224 -18.38 -13.42 3.02
CA VAL A 224 -17.87 -14.53 2.22
C VAL A 224 -17.13 -13.94 1.02
N ILE A 225 -15.90 -14.38 0.80
CA ILE A 225 -15.04 -13.99 -0.31
C ILE A 225 -14.79 -15.23 -1.14
N GLU A 226 -15.36 -15.25 -2.34
CA GLU A 226 -15.22 -16.31 -3.33
C GLU A 226 -14.19 -15.90 -4.40
N HIS A 227 -13.95 -16.79 -5.37
CA HIS A 227 -13.08 -16.47 -6.49
C HIS A 227 -13.83 -15.67 -7.56
N GLU A 228 -13.24 -14.55 -7.99
CA GLU A 228 -13.71 -13.77 -9.14
C GLU A 228 -13.08 -14.30 -10.45
N ASP A 229 -13.80 -14.16 -11.58
CA ASP A 229 -13.32 -14.60 -12.90
C ASP A 229 -12.24 -13.66 -13.44
N ASN A 230 -12.42 -12.36 -13.20
CA ASN A 230 -11.37 -11.36 -13.44
C ASN A 230 -10.32 -11.43 -12.32
N LEU A 231 -9.24 -12.17 -12.57
CA LEU A 231 -8.11 -12.38 -11.66
C LEU A 231 -7.47 -11.09 -11.10
N LEU A 232 -7.67 -9.92 -11.74
CA LEU A 232 -7.25 -8.62 -11.17
C LEU A 232 -7.99 -8.30 -9.86
N PHE A 233 -9.25 -8.72 -9.78
CA PHE A 233 -10.17 -8.50 -8.66
C PHE A 233 -10.36 -9.75 -7.76
N ASP A 234 -9.75 -10.89 -8.11
CA ASP A 234 -9.79 -12.14 -7.34
C ASP A 234 -9.05 -12.00 -5.99
N LEU A 235 -9.77 -11.42 -5.03
CA LEU A 235 -9.33 -11.16 -3.67
C LEU A 235 -9.02 -12.46 -2.93
N LEU A 236 -9.72 -13.56 -3.21
CA LEU A 236 -9.46 -14.85 -2.59
C LEU A 236 -8.09 -15.39 -3.01
N SER A 237 -7.78 -15.39 -4.31
CA SER A 237 -6.43 -15.73 -4.80
C SER A 237 -5.35 -14.82 -4.21
N GLN A 238 -5.64 -13.53 -4.02
CA GLN A 238 -4.70 -12.57 -3.45
C GLN A 238 -4.47 -12.79 -1.95
N LEU A 239 -5.52 -13.06 -1.16
CA LEU A 239 -5.42 -13.41 0.26
C LEU A 239 -4.73 -14.77 0.46
N LEU A 240 -5.03 -15.76 -0.39
CA LEU A 240 -4.38 -17.07 -0.37
C LEU A 240 -2.88 -16.96 -0.67
N ALA A 241 -2.49 -16.16 -1.67
CA ALA A 241 -1.08 -15.91 -1.98
C ALA A 241 -0.33 -15.21 -0.84
N LEU A 242 -0.98 -14.32 -0.09
CA LEU A 242 -0.42 -13.70 1.13
C LEU A 242 -0.27 -14.72 2.27
N ALA A 243 -1.31 -15.54 2.50
CA ALA A 243 -1.35 -16.58 3.53
C ALA A 243 -0.31 -17.68 3.29
N TRP A 244 -0.10 -18.05 2.03
CA TRP A 244 0.91 -19.03 1.61
C TRP A 244 2.33 -18.49 1.73
N ASP A 245 2.58 -17.23 1.36
CA ASP A 245 3.92 -16.62 1.51
C ASP A 245 4.33 -16.44 2.98
N ASP A 246 3.36 -16.14 3.85
CA ASP A 246 3.53 -16.15 5.31
C ASP A 246 3.62 -17.58 5.89
N GLY A 247 3.10 -18.59 5.19
CA GLY A 247 3.12 -19.99 5.62
C GLY A 247 2.15 -20.30 6.78
N ILE A 248 1.04 -19.57 6.88
CA ILE A 248 0.16 -19.55 8.07
C ILE A 248 -0.59 -20.85 8.34
N PHE A 249 -0.80 -21.70 7.32
CA PHE A 249 -1.59 -22.92 7.45
C PHE A 249 -0.88 -23.97 8.32
N ALA A 250 -1.65 -24.62 9.21
CA ALA A 250 -1.17 -25.70 10.07
C ALA A 250 -0.99 -27.04 9.32
N ALA A 251 -1.73 -27.24 8.23
CA ALA A 251 -1.54 -28.36 7.33
C ALA A 251 -0.30 -28.18 6.44
N ASN A 252 0.45 -29.26 6.22
CA ASN A 252 1.71 -29.25 5.47
C ASN A 252 1.49 -29.47 3.97
N PHE A 253 0.87 -28.49 3.31
CA PHE A 253 0.73 -28.46 1.85
C PHE A 253 2.10 -28.24 1.16
N LYS A 254 2.31 -28.89 0.03
CA LYS A 254 3.50 -28.78 -0.84
C LYS A 254 3.29 -27.79 -1.98
N ASP A 255 2.10 -27.80 -2.57
CA ASP A 255 1.64 -26.80 -3.54
C ASP A 255 0.23 -26.29 -3.17
N VAL A 256 -0.14 -25.12 -3.69
CA VAL A 256 -1.46 -24.50 -3.51
C VAL A 256 -2.58 -25.42 -4.00
N GLU A 257 -2.33 -26.17 -5.06
CA GLU A 257 -3.27 -27.15 -5.63
C GLU A 257 -3.68 -28.26 -4.65
N ASP A 258 -2.83 -28.60 -3.67
CA ASP A 258 -3.16 -29.58 -2.61
C ASP A 258 -4.40 -29.13 -1.81
N ILE A 259 -4.67 -27.82 -1.71
CA ILE A 259 -5.84 -27.27 -1.00
C ILE A 259 -7.13 -27.59 -1.77
N TYR A 260 -7.12 -27.37 -3.09
CA TYR A 260 -8.27 -27.61 -3.95
C TYR A 260 -8.51 -29.10 -4.21
N THR A 261 -7.46 -29.93 -4.20
CA THR A 261 -7.55 -31.37 -4.49
C THR A 261 -7.70 -32.26 -3.26
N TYR A 262 -7.64 -31.71 -2.04
CA TYR A 262 -7.66 -32.50 -0.80
C TYR A 262 -8.93 -33.38 -0.67
N PRO A 263 -8.82 -34.68 -0.36
CA PRO A 263 -9.98 -35.56 -0.20
C PRO A 263 -10.77 -35.24 1.08
N ILE A 264 -11.85 -34.47 0.93
CA ILE A 264 -12.78 -34.17 2.05
C ILE A 264 -13.50 -35.48 2.45
N PRO A 265 -13.45 -35.91 3.74
CA PRO A 265 -14.09 -37.14 4.19
C PRO A 265 -15.59 -37.19 3.88
N SER A 266 -16.10 -38.36 3.48
CA SER A 266 -17.49 -38.57 3.03
C SER A 266 -18.54 -37.96 3.96
N HIS A 267 -18.39 -38.18 5.28
CA HIS A 267 -19.27 -37.65 6.34
C HIS A 267 -19.24 -36.12 6.53
N ARG A 268 -18.43 -35.38 5.75
CA ARG A 268 -18.35 -33.91 5.77
C ARG A 268 -18.71 -33.32 4.42
N ARG A 269 -19.28 -32.11 4.44
CA ARG A 269 -19.45 -31.25 3.25
C ARG A 269 -18.26 -30.32 3.02
N GLY A 270 -17.48 -30.01 4.05
CA GLY A 270 -16.35 -29.09 3.98
C GLY A 270 -15.36 -29.21 5.13
N MET A 271 -14.27 -28.45 5.06
CA MET A 271 -13.18 -28.38 6.05
C MET A 271 -12.62 -26.95 6.17
N HIS A 272 -12.37 -26.48 7.39
CA HIS A 272 -11.65 -25.22 7.65
C HIS A 272 -10.13 -25.47 7.58
N LEU A 273 -9.39 -24.64 6.84
CA LEU A 273 -7.94 -24.64 6.84
C LEU A 273 -7.46 -23.91 8.10
N LYS A 274 -7.02 -24.66 9.12
CA LYS A 274 -6.61 -24.07 10.40
C LYS A 274 -5.30 -23.28 10.27
N ILE A 275 -5.32 -22.07 10.82
CA ILE A 275 -4.15 -21.17 10.92
C ILE A 275 -3.35 -21.53 12.18
N LYS A 276 -2.02 -21.49 12.08
CA LYS A 276 -1.08 -21.71 13.19
C LYS A 276 -1.22 -20.61 14.25
N ARG A 277 -1.13 -20.98 15.53
CA ARG A 277 -1.41 -20.07 16.66
C ARG A 277 -0.54 -18.81 16.64
N GLU A 278 0.73 -18.95 16.30
CA GLU A 278 1.71 -17.85 16.25
C GLU A 278 1.47 -16.85 15.10
N TRP A 279 0.58 -17.16 14.16
CA TRP A 279 0.19 -16.28 13.06
C TRP A 279 -1.15 -15.56 13.29
N LEU A 280 -2.01 -16.05 14.18
CA LEU A 280 -3.36 -15.51 14.41
C LEU A 280 -3.37 -14.00 14.66
N ASP A 281 -2.48 -13.53 15.55
CA ASP A 281 -2.37 -12.13 15.96
C ASP A 281 -1.37 -11.31 15.11
N VAL A 282 -0.94 -11.84 13.96
CA VAL A 282 -0.07 -11.12 13.02
C VAL A 282 -0.95 -10.34 12.02
N PRO A 283 -0.67 -9.03 11.80
CA PRO A 283 -1.38 -8.25 10.80
C PRO A 283 -1.18 -8.78 9.37
N ILE A 284 -2.24 -8.81 8.57
CA ILE A 284 -2.18 -9.21 7.16
C ILE A 284 -1.37 -8.19 6.37
N PHE A 285 -1.72 -6.90 6.52
CA PHE A 285 -1.03 -5.78 5.90
C PHE A 285 0.01 -5.19 6.86
N ARG A 286 1.29 -5.23 6.48
CA ARG A 286 2.42 -4.85 7.35
C ARG A 286 3.23 -3.67 6.81
N GLU A 287 3.74 -2.83 7.71
CA GLU A 287 4.48 -1.61 7.38
C GLU A 287 5.85 -1.94 6.76
N PRO A 288 6.37 -1.15 5.82
CA PRO A 288 7.71 -1.34 5.28
C PRO A 288 8.79 -0.79 6.23
N GLU A 289 9.62 -1.70 6.74
CA GLU A 289 10.70 -1.43 7.69
C GLU A 289 12.09 -1.53 7.03
N ARG A 290 13.12 -1.00 7.71
CA ARG A 290 14.52 -1.14 7.28
C ARG A 290 15.18 -2.21 8.16
N THR A 291 15.33 -3.41 7.61
CA THR A 291 15.98 -4.53 8.26
C THR A 291 17.48 -4.58 7.95
N ASP A 292 18.15 -5.54 8.59
CA ASP A 292 19.51 -5.96 8.29
C ASP A 292 19.66 -6.73 6.97
N ASP A 293 18.64 -6.73 6.10
CA ASP A 293 18.71 -7.21 4.72
C ASP A 293 18.05 -6.24 3.72
N GLY A 294 17.89 -4.97 4.11
CA GLY A 294 17.47 -3.87 3.22
C GLY A 294 16.19 -3.15 3.67
N TYR A 295 15.42 -2.63 2.71
CA TYR A 295 14.08 -2.09 2.97
C TYR A 295 13.06 -3.14 2.51
N ARG A 296 12.18 -3.62 3.40
CA ARG A 296 11.30 -4.78 3.19
C ARG A 296 9.98 -4.60 3.95
N THR A 297 8.97 -5.39 3.62
CA THR A 297 7.77 -5.60 4.43
C THR A 297 8.14 -6.14 5.82
N SER A 298 7.58 -5.56 6.88
CA SER A 298 7.77 -6.04 8.25
C SER A 298 7.19 -7.44 8.46
N SER A 299 7.81 -8.19 9.36
CA SER A 299 7.27 -9.46 9.85
C SER A 299 6.08 -9.30 10.81
N LYS A 300 5.96 -8.16 11.52
CA LYS A 300 4.94 -7.97 12.57
C LYS A 300 4.30 -6.58 12.63
N ILE A 301 4.98 -5.51 12.23
CA ILE A 301 4.46 -4.14 12.40
C ILE A 301 3.27 -3.91 11.46
N PRO A 302 2.07 -3.51 11.95
CA PRO A 302 0.91 -3.28 11.09
C PRO A 302 1.12 -2.09 10.17
N MET A 303 0.62 -2.18 8.92
CA MET A 303 0.72 -1.09 7.96
C MET A 303 -0.08 0.12 8.44
N LYS A 304 0.55 1.28 8.41
CA LYS A 304 -0.07 2.53 8.84
C LYS A 304 -0.98 3.09 7.76
N ALA A 305 -2.13 3.64 8.14
CA ALA A 305 -3.09 4.25 7.21
C ALA A 305 -2.45 5.38 6.38
N ALA A 306 -1.45 6.08 6.93
CA ALA A 306 -0.62 7.08 6.24
C ALA A 306 0.31 6.47 5.17
N THR A 307 0.74 5.22 5.29
CA THR A 307 1.56 4.50 4.31
C THR A 307 0.73 4.06 3.12
N SER A 308 -0.42 3.43 3.37
CA SER A 308 -1.46 3.19 2.35
C SER A 308 -1.83 4.49 1.60
N GLY A 309 -2.11 5.58 2.32
CA GLY A 309 -2.41 6.89 1.72
C GLY A 309 -1.27 7.45 0.85
N ARG A 310 0.00 7.21 1.23
CA ARG A 310 1.18 7.56 0.42
C ARG A 310 1.27 6.71 -0.85
N TYR A 311 0.91 5.42 -0.81
CA TYR A 311 0.87 4.57 -2.01
C TYR A 311 -0.26 4.95 -2.96
N LEU A 312 -1.49 5.15 -2.46
CA LEU A 312 -2.64 5.59 -3.27
C LEU A 312 -2.33 6.87 -4.05
N LYS A 313 -1.74 7.85 -3.36
CA LYS A 313 -1.29 9.10 -3.97
C LYS A 313 -0.13 8.90 -4.95
N ARG A 314 0.87 8.07 -4.60
CA ARG A 314 2.05 7.84 -5.46
C ARG A 314 1.65 7.14 -6.75
N THR A 315 0.84 6.09 -6.68
CA THR A 315 0.37 5.34 -7.84
C THR A 315 -0.42 6.28 -8.76
N GLY A 316 -1.43 7.00 -8.26
CA GLY A 316 -2.18 7.96 -9.09
C GLY A 316 -1.34 9.11 -9.66
N GLU A 317 -0.31 9.58 -8.92
CA GLU A 317 0.68 10.50 -9.49
C GLU A 317 1.46 9.84 -10.65
N GLN A 318 1.95 8.61 -10.49
CA GLN A 318 2.81 7.90 -11.47
C GLN A 318 2.06 7.31 -12.67
N THR A 319 0.79 6.95 -12.54
CA THR A 319 -0.07 6.47 -13.64
C THR A 319 -0.64 7.61 -14.47
N GLY A 320 -0.59 8.84 -13.96
CA GLY A 320 -1.05 10.02 -14.69
C GLY A 320 -2.53 10.35 -14.52
N GLN A 321 -3.25 9.73 -13.59
CA GLN A 321 -4.71 9.92 -13.41
C GLN A 321 -5.14 11.38 -13.19
N LYS A 322 -6.29 11.78 -13.74
CA LYS A 322 -6.86 13.13 -13.65
C LYS A 322 -7.13 13.58 -12.20
N ARG A 323 -7.54 12.65 -11.34
CA ARG A 323 -7.59 12.75 -9.87
C ARG A 323 -6.98 11.47 -9.28
N ASN A 324 -6.50 11.49 -8.04
CA ASN A 324 -5.97 10.30 -7.38
C ASN A 324 -7.03 9.67 -6.49
N LEU A 325 -7.10 8.33 -6.47
CA LEU A 325 -7.90 7.58 -5.49
C LEU A 325 -7.66 8.06 -4.05
N THR A 326 -8.73 8.04 -3.25
CA THR A 326 -8.66 8.23 -1.80
C THR A 326 -9.30 7.05 -1.07
N GLN A 327 -8.87 6.80 0.17
CA GLN A 327 -9.44 5.77 1.07
C GLN A 327 -10.93 5.98 1.41
N LYS A 328 -11.52 7.10 0.97
CA LYS A 328 -12.96 7.41 1.11
C LYS A 328 -13.76 7.16 -0.17
N CYS A 329 -13.13 7.01 -1.33
CA CYS A 329 -13.83 6.87 -2.61
C CYS A 329 -14.48 5.49 -2.77
N LEU A 330 -13.79 4.41 -2.41
CA LEU A 330 -14.28 3.02 -2.56
C LEU A 330 -15.59 2.80 -1.81
N ARG A 331 -15.64 3.05 -0.49
CA ARG A 331 -16.89 3.08 0.30
C ARG A 331 -18.01 3.93 -0.31
N ARG A 332 -17.68 5.06 -0.99
CA ARG A 332 -18.71 5.90 -1.62
C ARG A 332 -19.27 5.23 -2.87
N GLY A 333 -18.43 4.66 -3.72
CA GLY A 333 -18.89 3.80 -4.82
C GLY A 333 -19.69 2.61 -4.29
N GLY A 334 -19.31 2.03 -3.15
CA GLY A 334 -19.99 0.87 -2.55
C GLY A 334 -21.41 1.21 -2.13
N ILE A 335 -21.59 2.35 -1.47
CA ILE A 335 -22.92 2.86 -1.14
C ILE A 335 -23.69 3.23 -2.41
N ASN A 336 -23.06 3.82 -3.43
CA ASN A 336 -23.74 4.11 -4.70
C ASN A 336 -24.15 2.84 -5.47
N ALA A 337 -23.44 1.72 -5.29
CA ALA A 337 -23.79 0.42 -5.87
C ALA A 337 -24.98 -0.22 -5.16
N ILE A 338 -24.92 -0.28 -3.82
CA ILE A 338 -26.00 -0.79 -2.96
C ILE A 338 -27.29 0.01 -3.20
N ASN A 339 -27.18 1.34 -3.33
CA ASN A 339 -28.32 2.24 -3.61
C ASN A 339 -28.91 2.12 -5.04
N MET A 340 -28.49 1.13 -5.84
CA MET A 340 -29.09 0.81 -7.14
C MET A 340 -29.39 -0.70 -7.28
N ASP A 341 -29.53 -1.41 -6.16
CA ASP A 341 -29.94 -2.83 -6.07
C ASP A 341 -29.08 -3.81 -6.90
N PHE A 342 -27.77 -3.53 -6.99
CA PHE A 342 -26.77 -4.48 -7.46
C PHE A 342 -25.92 -5.02 -6.31
N ASP A 343 -25.45 -6.27 -6.43
CA ASP A 343 -24.33 -6.75 -5.61
C ASP A 343 -23.16 -5.75 -5.68
N THR A 344 -22.60 -5.45 -4.51
CA THR A 344 -21.53 -4.48 -4.35
C THR A 344 -20.26 -4.91 -5.08
N ALA A 345 -19.94 -6.21 -5.11
CA ALA A 345 -18.78 -6.72 -5.84
C ALA A 345 -19.02 -6.63 -7.36
N ALA A 346 -20.10 -7.20 -7.87
CA ALA A 346 -20.49 -7.12 -9.29
C ALA A 346 -20.62 -5.68 -9.81
N ALA A 347 -21.10 -4.74 -9.00
CA ALA A 347 -21.16 -3.31 -9.35
C ALA A 347 -19.78 -2.61 -9.38
N PHE A 348 -18.80 -3.13 -8.63
CA PHE A 348 -17.39 -2.71 -8.69
C PHE A 348 -16.56 -3.44 -9.73
N HIS A 349 -16.95 -4.64 -10.12
CA HIS A 349 -16.24 -5.44 -11.11
C HIS A 349 -16.87 -5.33 -12.50
N ARG A 350 -18.07 -4.70 -12.61
CA ARG A 350 -18.98 -4.58 -13.78
C ARG A 350 -18.45 -5.30 -15.00
N ARG A 351 -18.92 -6.54 -15.19
CA ARG A 351 -18.58 -7.38 -16.34
C ARG A 351 -18.86 -6.60 -17.63
N VAL A 352 -17.83 -5.97 -18.18
CA VAL A 352 -17.87 -5.29 -19.47
C VAL A 352 -17.99 -6.40 -20.51
N SER A 353 -19.22 -6.69 -20.92
CA SER A 353 -19.58 -7.84 -21.78
C SER A 353 -19.06 -7.73 -23.21
N ASN A 354 -18.42 -6.61 -23.57
CA ASN A 354 -17.79 -6.40 -24.87
C ASN A 354 -16.25 -6.50 -24.73
N GLU A 355 -15.65 -7.50 -25.37
CA GLU A 355 -14.21 -7.77 -25.32
C GLU A 355 -13.36 -6.60 -25.86
N ILE A 356 -13.84 -5.89 -26.88
CA ILE A 356 -13.16 -4.70 -27.44
C ILE A 356 -13.13 -3.59 -26.39
N VAL A 357 -14.26 -3.31 -25.73
CA VAL A 357 -14.31 -2.31 -24.65
C VAL A 357 -13.44 -2.72 -23.46
N GLN A 358 -13.36 -4.03 -23.13
CA GLN A 358 -12.35 -4.50 -22.18
C GLN A 358 -10.92 -4.25 -22.68
N ARG A 359 -10.60 -4.57 -23.94
CA ARG A 359 -9.27 -4.40 -24.53
C ARG A 359 -8.82 -2.94 -24.52
N GLU A 360 -9.73 -2.00 -24.82
CA GLU A 360 -9.41 -0.57 -24.75
C GLU A 360 -9.38 -0.04 -23.30
N LEU A 361 -10.15 -0.61 -22.35
CA LEU A 361 -9.90 -0.34 -20.92
C LEU A 361 -8.57 -0.91 -20.42
N ARG A 362 -8.11 -2.05 -20.97
CA ARG A 362 -6.79 -2.64 -20.70
C ARG A 362 -5.64 -1.76 -21.22
N SER A 363 -5.88 -0.83 -22.15
CA SER A 363 -4.90 0.20 -22.55
C SER A 363 -4.94 1.48 -21.68
N ALA A 364 -6.01 1.67 -20.90
CA ALA A 364 -6.12 2.59 -19.74
C ALA A 364 -5.84 4.09 -19.96
N THR A 365 -5.85 4.59 -21.20
CA THR A 365 -5.52 5.98 -21.54
C THR A 365 -6.64 7.01 -21.32
N LEU A 366 -7.90 6.58 -21.20
CA LEU A 366 -9.07 7.49 -21.17
C LEU A 366 -9.15 8.37 -19.90
N LEU A 367 -8.73 7.84 -18.75
CA LEU A 367 -8.81 8.51 -17.44
C LEU A 367 -7.43 8.86 -16.84
N ALA A 368 -6.37 8.40 -17.49
CA ALA A 368 -4.99 8.54 -17.06
C ALA A 368 -4.05 8.73 -18.26
N ASP A 369 -3.26 9.80 -18.24
CA ASP A 369 -2.32 10.12 -19.31
C ASP A 369 -0.88 10.06 -18.78
N ASN A 370 -0.09 9.13 -19.32
CA ASN A 370 1.28 8.90 -18.89
C ASN A 370 2.26 10.04 -19.25
N THR A 371 1.84 10.99 -20.10
CA THR A 371 2.59 12.20 -20.46
C THR A 371 2.43 13.33 -19.44
N VAL A 372 1.51 13.19 -18.47
CA VAL A 372 1.25 14.21 -17.43
C VAL A 372 2.52 14.57 -16.66
N PRO A 373 2.90 15.86 -16.58
CA PRO A 373 4.18 16.28 -16.00
C PRO A 373 4.30 15.93 -14.52
N LEU A 374 5.08 14.88 -14.23
CA LEU A 374 5.40 14.40 -12.89
C LEU A 374 6.30 15.38 -12.11
N GLY A 375 7.07 16.19 -12.83
CA GLY A 375 8.03 17.16 -12.31
C GLY A 375 7.49 18.59 -12.20
N LEU A 376 8.40 19.50 -11.83
CA LEU A 376 8.22 20.95 -11.97
C LEU A 376 9.28 21.43 -12.96
N THR A 377 8.94 22.42 -13.80
CA THR A 377 9.94 23.07 -14.66
C THR A 377 10.94 23.86 -13.82
N ASP A 378 12.14 24.13 -14.34
CA ASP A 378 13.13 24.92 -13.59
C ASP A 378 12.65 26.34 -13.29
N GLU A 379 11.82 26.92 -14.16
CA GLU A 379 11.16 28.21 -13.90
C GLU A 379 10.16 28.13 -12.72
N GLN A 380 9.43 27.02 -12.58
CA GLN A 380 8.59 26.79 -11.40
C GLN A 380 9.43 26.59 -10.13
N LYS A 381 10.60 25.93 -10.22
CA LYS A 381 11.55 25.81 -9.10
C LYS A 381 12.11 27.18 -8.71
N ARG A 382 12.45 28.05 -9.69
CA ARG A 382 12.90 29.44 -9.47
C ARG A 382 11.82 30.26 -8.74
N LYS A 383 10.59 30.27 -9.23
CA LYS A 383 9.45 30.98 -8.60
C LYS A 383 9.16 30.49 -7.17
N ILE A 384 9.26 29.19 -6.90
CA ILE A 384 9.15 28.65 -5.52
C ILE A 384 10.34 29.09 -4.63
N ASN A 385 11.56 29.15 -5.18
CA ASN A 385 12.75 29.59 -4.45
C ASN A 385 12.75 31.10 -4.15
N GLN A 386 12.12 31.91 -5.00
CA GLN A 386 12.00 33.37 -4.86
C GLN A 386 10.88 33.81 -3.89
N ASN A 387 9.95 32.92 -3.54
CA ASN A 387 8.82 33.22 -2.65
C ASN A 387 9.28 33.89 -1.33
N PRO A 388 8.67 35.01 -0.90
CA PRO A 388 9.15 35.76 0.27
C PRO A 388 9.20 34.96 1.58
N GLU A 389 8.23 34.08 1.82
CA GLU A 389 8.17 33.24 3.02
C GLU A 389 9.28 32.18 3.01
N VAL A 390 9.53 31.55 1.84
CA VAL A 390 10.66 30.63 1.63
C VAL A 390 12.01 31.34 1.80
N ARG A 391 12.15 32.59 1.32
CA ARG A 391 13.35 33.41 1.53
C ARG A 391 13.55 33.74 3.01
N ARG A 392 12.51 34.23 3.71
CA ARG A 392 12.54 34.53 5.15
C ARG A 392 12.92 33.31 5.98
N LEU A 393 12.29 32.18 5.74
CA LEU A 393 12.57 30.92 6.44
C LEU A 393 14.01 30.43 6.18
N ARG A 394 14.52 30.54 4.94
CA ARG A 394 15.93 30.23 4.64
C ARG A 394 16.91 31.13 5.38
N SER A 395 16.66 32.45 5.44
CA SER A 395 17.50 33.38 6.20
C SER A 395 17.47 33.06 7.71
N LEU A 396 16.31 32.69 8.26
CA LEU A 396 16.17 32.25 9.65
C LEU A 396 16.96 30.96 9.92
N CYS A 397 16.81 29.93 9.08
CA CYS A 397 17.53 28.65 9.23
C CYS A 397 19.05 28.83 9.08
N ARG A 398 19.50 29.77 8.22
CA ARG A 398 20.90 30.15 8.09
C ARG A 398 21.41 30.85 9.35
N ARG A 399 20.74 31.90 9.81
CA ARG A 399 21.13 32.64 11.01
C ARG A 399 21.20 31.72 12.24
N LEU A 400 20.20 30.86 12.46
CA LEU A 400 20.24 29.84 13.52
C LEU A 400 21.37 28.80 13.34
N THR A 401 21.85 28.56 12.11
CA THR A 401 23.04 27.73 11.84
C THR A 401 24.34 28.46 12.20
N GLU A 402 24.38 29.78 12.04
CA GLU A 402 25.51 30.63 12.39
C GLU A 402 25.58 30.85 13.92
N GLU A 403 24.44 31.10 14.58
CA GLU A 403 24.31 31.21 16.04
C GLU A 403 24.74 29.91 16.76
N ILE A 404 24.29 28.74 16.30
CA ILE A 404 24.71 27.44 16.87
C ILE A 404 26.23 27.21 16.71
N ARG A 405 26.83 27.67 15.60
CA ARG A 405 28.29 27.56 15.40
C ARG A 405 29.07 28.54 16.27
N ALA A 406 28.54 29.73 16.52
CA ALA A 406 29.14 30.72 17.41
C ALA A 406 29.19 30.21 18.86
N GLN A 407 28.23 29.39 19.29
CA GLN A 407 28.25 28.66 20.57
C GLN A 407 29.21 27.44 20.58
N GLY A 408 30.08 27.27 19.58
CA GLY A 408 31.12 26.24 19.57
C GLY A 408 30.70 24.85 19.07
N TYR A 409 29.42 24.60 18.81
CA TYR A 409 28.93 23.30 18.32
C TYR A 409 29.45 22.98 16.91
N ARG A 410 30.44 22.08 16.83
CA ARG A 410 31.06 21.68 15.54
C ARG A 410 30.07 21.00 14.58
N ARG A 411 29.05 20.28 15.06
CA ARG A 411 27.98 19.70 14.22
C ARG A 411 26.61 20.10 14.77
N LEU A 412 25.67 20.35 13.86
CA LEU A 412 24.31 20.80 14.19
C LEU A 412 23.48 19.82 15.04
N ARG A 413 23.82 18.52 15.01
CA ARG A 413 23.19 17.49 15.87
C ARG A 413 23.70 17.53 17.30
N ASP A 414 24.92 18.05 17.50
CA ASP A 414 25.57 18.11 18.81
C ASP A 414 24.91 19.21 19.69
N ALA A 415 24.07 20.07 19.07
CA ALA A 415 23.21 21.06 19.71
C ALA A 415 21.73 20.61 19.86
N ALA A 416 21.40 19.34 19.62
CA ALA A 416 20.05 18.82 19.85
C ALA A 416 19.67 18.93 21.34
N GLY A 417 18.39 19.16 21.65
CA GLY A 417 17.93 19.42 23.01
C GLY A 417 18.22 20.84 23.54
N THR A 418 19.09 21.61 22.89
CA THR A 418 19.28 23.05 23.22
C THR A 418 18.14 23.90 22.67
N GLU A 419 17.88 25.04 23.30
CA GLU A 419 16.82 25.97 22.86
C GLU A 419 17.05 26.50 21.43
N LEU A 420 18.31 26.79 21.05
CA LEU A 420 18.67 27.14 19.66
C LEU A 420 18.54 25.96 18.70
N GLY A 421 18.94 24.76 19.11
CA GLY A 421 18.76 23.53 18.34
C GLY A 421 17.29 23.27 18.01
N GLU A 422 16.41 23.49 18.98
CA GLU A 422 14.97 23.35 18.82
C GLU A 422 14.34 24.47 17.97
N LYS A 423 14.69 25.74 18.20
CA LYS A 423 14.31 26.85 17.32
C LYS A 423 14.71 26.58 15.87
N LYS A 424 15.90 26.00 15.66
CA LYS A 424 16.43 25.60 14.35
C LYS A 424 15.68 24.41 13.74
N ARG A 425 15.40 23.36 14.52
CA ARG A 425 14.59 22.20 14.11
C ARG A 425 13.19 22.63 13.66
N GLN A 426 12.55 23.54 14.42
CA GLN A 426 11.26 24.11 14.08
C GLN A 426 11.32 24.95 12.79
N ALA A 427 12.34 25.79 12.62
CA ALA A 427 12.52 26.60 11.41
C ALA A 427 12.73 25.74 10.15
N ASP A 428 13.57 24.70 10.21
CA ASP A 428 13.80 23.76 9.11
C ASP A 428 12.52 22.94 8.79
N ALA A 429 11.74 22.57 9.81
CA ALA A 429 10.45 21.91 9.63
C ALA A 429 9.42 22.83 8.95
N GLN A 430 9.33 24.10 9.35
CA GLN A 430 8.48 25.11 8.70
C GLN A 430 8.90 25.35 7.24
N LEU A 431 10.20 25.49 6.97
CA LEU A 431 10.75 25.63 5.62
C LEU A 431 10.42 24.41 4.75
N THR A 432 10.57 23.20 5.30
CA THR A 432 10.27 21.95 4.61
C THR A 432 8.78 21.80 4.31
N ARG A 433 7.92 22.14 5.28
CA ARG A 433 6.46 22.21 5.11
C ARG A 433 6.10 23.19 3.99
N LYS A 434 6.66 24.40 3.99
CA LYS A 434 6.33 25.44 3.01
C LYS A 434 6.80 25.11 1.60
N LEU A 435 8.03 24.60 1.46
CA LEU A 435 8.53 24.10 0.18
C LEU A 435 7.67 22.94 -0.34
N THR A 436 7.16 22.07 0.54
CA THR A 436 6.28 20.96 0.15
C THR A 436 4.90 21.46 -0.30
N GLU A 437 4.28 22.38 0.46
CA GLU A 437 3.02 23.06 0.10
C GLU A 437 3.09 23.66 -1.31
N LEU A 438 4.09 24.52 -1.55
CA LEU A 438 4.24 25.22 -2.83
C LEU A 438 4.53 24.27 -4.00
N ARG A 439 5.37 23.25 -3.80
CA ARG A 439 5.65 22.22 -4.82
C ARG A 439 4.39 21.41 -5.17
N GLN A 440 3.60 21.01 -4.17
CA GLN A 440 2.36 20.26 -4.37
C GLN A 440 1.29 21.11 -5.08
N LYS A 441 1.16 22.39 -4.70
CA LYS A 441 0.26 23.36 -5.36
C LYS A 441 0.64 23.57 -6.83
N ALA A 442 1.94 23.68 -7.13
CA ALA A 442 2.45 23.79 -8.50
C ALA A 442 2.20 22.51 -9.32
N LYS A 443 2.50 21.31 -8.78
CA LYS A 443 2.19 20.03 -9.44
C LYS A 443 0.69 19.88 -9.74
N SER A 444 -0.16 20.23 -8.79
CA SER A 444 -1.62 20.18 -8.97
C SER A 444 -2.09 21.14 -10.07
N LYS A 445 -1.52 22.35 -10.14
CA LYS A 445 -1.79 23.29 -11.26
C LYS A 445 -1.32 22.74 -12.60
N ASN A 446 -0.16 22.08 -12.67
CA ASN A 446 0.33 21.45 -13.90
C ASN A 446 -0.64 20.34 -14.38
N ARG A 447 -1.04 19.42 -13.50
CA ARG A 447 -1.99 18.35 -13.83
C ARG A 447 -3.36 18.88 -14.23
N LYS A 448 -3.88 19.91 -13.56
CA LYS A 448 -5.13 20.60 -13.93
C LYS A 448 -5.02 21.38 -15.25
N ARG A 449 -3.84 21.86 -15.64
CA ARG A 449 -3.61 22.45 -16.97
C ARG A 449 -3.63 21.35 -18.03
N HIS A 450 -2.89 20.27 -17.81
CA HIS A 450 -2.80 19.13 -18.72
C HIS A 450 -4.19 18.64 -19.14
N PHE A 451 -5.00 18.19 -18.17
CA PHE A 451 -6.37 17.71 -18.38
C PHE A 451 -7.44 18.80 -18.65
N ARG A 452 -7.00 20.00 -19.07
CA ARG A 452 -7.87 21.07 -19.58
C ARG A 452 -7.55 21.45 -21.02
N TYR A 453 -6.30 21.26 -21.47
CA TYR A 453 -5.86 21.72 -22.79
C TYR A 453 -5.23 20.62 -23.64
N LYS A 454 -4.72 19.51 -23.08
CA LYS A 454 -3.94 18.54 -23.86
C LYS A 454 -4.74 17.88 -24.97
N ASP A 455 -6.01 17.56 -24.71
CA ASP A 455 -6.91 16.95 -25.69
C ASP A 455 -7.17 17.93 -26.84
N THR A 456 -7.46 19.19 -26.53
CA THR A 456 -7.60 20.29 -27.51
C THR A 456 -6.31 20.55 -28.30
N GLU A 457 -5.15 20.54 -27.63
CA GLU A 457 -3.84 20.64 -28.28
C GLU A 457 -3.61 19.48 -29.26
N LEU A 458 -4.12 18.27 -28.99
CA LEU A 458 -4.01 17.10 -29.88
C LEU A 458 -5.02 17.12 -31.03
N PHE A 459 -6.24 17.62 -30.82
CA PHE A 459 -7.21 17.82 -31.89
C PHE A 459 -6.72 18.89 -32.88
N ASN A 460 -6.33 20.06 -32.38
CA ASN A 460 -5.81 21.17 -33.19
C ASN A 460 -4.45 20.84 -33.87
N GLN A 461 -3.81 19.73 -33.52
CA GLN A 461 -2.58 19.23 -34.18
C GLN A 461 -2.86 18.34 -35.41
N ARG A 462 -4.13 18.15 -35.83
CA ARG A 462 -4.49 17.37 -37.01
C ARG A 462 -4.60 18.16 -38.31
N ASP A 463 -4.73 19.49 -38.23
CA ASP A 463 -5.27 20.29 -39.34
C ASP A 463 -4.21 21.03 -40.19
N GLU A 464 -2.91 20.75 -40.00
CA GLU A 464 -1.84 21.18 -40.92
C GLU A 464 -1.01 19.97 -41.42
N ASP A 465 -1.05 19.76 -42.73
CA ASP A 465 -0.27 18.83 -43.56
C ASP A 465 0.02 17.42 -43.01
N ARG A 466 -0.96 16.51 -43.20
CA ARG A 466 -0.69 15.07 -43.30
C ARG A 466 -1.60 14.39 -44.33
N PRO A 467 -1.06 13.50 -45.19
CA PRO A 467 -1.89 12.59 -46.01
C PRO A 467 -2.86 11.75 -45.16
N GLN A 468 -3.91 11.23 -45.80
CA GLN A 468 -4.87 10.34 -45.14
C GLN A 468 -4.17 9.23 -44.34
N PRO A 469 -4.72 8.80 -43.18
CA PRO A 469 -4.21 7.63 -42.48
C PRO A 469 -4.37 6.40 -43.39
N GLN A 470 -3.28 5.96 -44.00
CA GLN A 470 -3.14 4.54 -44.34
C GLN A 470 -3.47 3.73 -43.08
N GLU A 471 -4.27 2.68 -43.23
CA GLU A 471 -4.51 1.72 -42.16
C GLU A 471 -3.16 1.13 -41.76
N ARG A 472 -2.63 1.60 -40.63
CA ARG A 472 -1.43 1.03 -40.05
C ARG A 472 -1.84 -0.26 -39.38
N ASP A 473 -1.18 -1.35 -39.75
CA ASP A 473 -1.20 -2.58 -38.96
C ASP A 473 -1.08 -2.24 -37.46
N PRO A 474 -1.86 -2.89 -36.58
CA PRO A 474 -1.88 -2.56 -35.15
C PRO A 474 -0.46 -2.50 -34.59
N GLN A 475 0.02 -1.28 -34.28
CA GLN A 475 1.42 -1.10 -33.89
C GLN A 475 1.72 -2.03 -32.71
N PRO A 476 2.70 -2.96 -32.85
CA PRO A 476 2.95 -3.96 -31.82
C PRO A 476 3.23 -3.25 -30.51
N HIS A 477 2.44 -3.59 -29.48
CA HIS A 477 2.34 -2.82 -28.24
C HIS A 477 3.73 -2.48 -27.69
N SER A 478 4.04 -1.19 -27.54
CA SER A 478 5.37 -0.73 -27.14
C SER A 478 5.81 -1.45 -25.86
N PRO A 479 6.80 -2.37 -25.91
CA PRO A 479 6.94 -3.39 -24.87
C PRO A 479 7.31 -2.75 -23.53
N HIS A 480 6.41 -2.86 -22.56
CA HIS A 480 6.65 -2.33 -21.23
C HIS A 480 7.76 -3.13 -20.55
N TYR A 481 8.95 -2.53 -20.46
CA TYR A 481 10.10 -3.14 -19.81
C TYR A 481 9.92 -3.19 -18.28
N TYR A 482 9.66 -4.39 -17.75
CA TYR A 482 9.64 -4.68 -16.33
C TYR A 482 11.03 -5.15 -15.87
N GLN A 483 11.49 -4.66 -14.72
CA GLN A 483 12.75 -5.14 -14.13
C GLN A 483 12.63 -6.53 -13.47
N ILE A 484 11.40 -6.99 -13.27
CA ILE A 484 11.03 -8.21 -12.53
C ILE A 484 10.26 -9.10 -13.51
N PRO A 485 10.80 -10.27 -13.92
CA PRO A 485 10.12 -11.17 -14.85
C PRO A 485 8.71 -11.56 -14.39
N GLU A 486 8.53 -11.83 -13.09
CA GLU A 486 7.25 -12.22 -12.52
C GLU A 486 6.18 -11.12 -12.67
N ARG A 487 6.58 -9.83 -12.71
CA ARG A 487 5.67 -8.72 -13.00
C ARG A 487 5.29 -8.67 -14.48
N ALA A 488 6.20 -9.04 -15.38
CA ALA A 488 5.90 -9.16 -16.81
C ALA A 488 4.94 -10.33 -17.06
N GLU A 489 5.16 -11.47 -16.42
CA GLU A 489 4.30 -12.65 -16.51
C GLU A 489 2.90 -12.40 -15.90
N LEU A 490 2.80 -11.70 -14.77
CA LEU A 490 1.50 -11.28 -14.23
C LEU A 490 0.75 -10.38 -15.20
N VAL A 491 1.45 -9.42 -15.82
CA VAL A 491 0.85 -8.54 -16.83
C VAL A 491 0.42 -9.32 -18.08
N GLN A 492 1.20 -10.31 -18.53
CA GLN A 492 0.82 -11.19 -19.62
C GLN A 492 -0.45 -11.97 -19.28
N LEU A 493 -0.48 -12.64 -18.13
CA LEU A 493 -1.59 -13.49 -17.67
C LEU A 493 -2.90 -12.71 -17.45
N LEU A 494 -2.80 -11.47 -16.95
CA LEU A 494 -3.95 -10.62 -16.63
C LEU A 494 -4.50 -9.84 -17.83
N PHE A 495 -3.66 -9.43 -18.78
CA PHE A 495 -4.05 -8.45 -19.80
C PHE A 495 -3.88 -8.91 -21.26
N TYR A 496 -3.10 -9.96 -21.53
CA TYR A 496 -2.71 -10.35 -22.90
C TYR A 496 -2.85 -11.84 -23.24
N SER A 497 -2.96 -12.73 -22.24
CA SER A 497 -3.37 -14.13 -22.47
C SER A 497 -4.86 -14.20 -22.81
N PRO A 498 -5.29 -15.03 -23.80
CA PRO A 498 -6.69 -15.12 -24.25
C PRO A 498 -7.63 -15.50 -23.10
N ALA A 499 -8.93 -15.22 -23.23
CA ALA A 499 -9.92 -15.67 -22.24
C ALA A 499 -9.94 -17.22 -22.16
N PRO A 500 -10.12 -17.82 -20.97
CA PRO A 500 -10.35 -19.25 -20.87
C PRO A 500 -11.70 -19.62 -21.53
N THR A 501 -11.72 -20.76 -22.21
CA THR A 501 -12.88 -21.30 -22.91
C THR A 501 -13.54 -22.47 -22.17
N THR A 502 -12.79 -23.16 -21.30
CA THR A 502 -13.32 -24.17 -20.37
C THR A 502 -13.03 -23.81 -18.91
N GLU A 503 -13.69 -24.51 -17.99
CA GLU A 503 -13.51 -24.33 -16.55
C GLU A 503 -12.15 -24.86 -16.07
N GLU A 504 -11.61 -25.89 -16.74
CA GLU A 504 -10.26 -26.41 -16.50
C GLU A 504 -9.20 -25.37 -16.89
N GLU A 505 -9.36 -24.69 -18.03
CA GLU A 505 -8.49 -23.58 -18.42
C GLU A 505 -8.57 -22.41 -17.43
N LEU A 506 -9.77 -22.13 -16.90
CA LEU A 506 -10.01 -21.10 -15.89
C LEU A 506 -9.36 -21.46 -14.55
N TYR A 507 -9.46 -22.72 -14.13
CA TYR A 507 -8.82 -23.28 -12.93
C TYR A 507 -7.29 -23.24 -13.03
N GLU A 508 -6.71 -23.73 -14.13
CA GLU A 508 -5.26 -23.68 -14.37
C GLU A 508 -4.73 -22.24 -14.44
N ARG A 509 -5.46 -21.33 -15.09
CA ARG A 509 -5.12 -19.90 -15.11
C ARG A 509 -5.08 -19.31 -13.70
N ARG A 510 -6.03 -19.70 -12.83
CA ARG A 510 -6.11 -19.26 -11.43
C ARG A 510 -5.00 -19.86 -10.57
N LEU A 511 -4.71 -21.16 -10.67
CA LEU A 511 -3.56 -21.79 -10.01
C LEU A 511 -2.25 -21.11 -10.43
N ARG A 512 -2.04 -20.89 -11.74
CA ARG A 512 -0.88 -20.16 -12.26
C ARG A 512 -0.79 -18.75 -11.69
N TYR A 513 -1.91 -18.02 -11.57
CA TYR A 513 -1.95 -16.69 -10.98
C TYR A 513 -1.54 -16.70 -9.50
N ILE A 514 -2.08 -17.61 -8.67
CA ILE A 514 -1.73 -17.72 -7.24
C ILE A 514 -0.26 -18.10 -7.07
N ARG A 515 0.20 -19.15 -7.78
CA ARG A 515 1.61 -19.60 -7.80
C ARG A 515 2.56 -18.44 -8.17
N LEU A 516 2.19 -17.62 -9.13
CA LEU A 516 2.98 -16.46 -9.58
C LEU A 516 2.93 -15.28 -8.60
N LEU A 517 1.78 -15.00 -7.95
CA LEU A 517 1.69 -14.01 -6.87
C LEU A 517 2.61 -14.37 -5.69
N ILE A 518 2.71 -15.65 -5.33
CA ILE A 518 3.61 -16.14 -4.26
C ILE A 518 5.07 -15.87 -4.60
N GLN A 519 5.49 -16.18 -5.84
CA GLN A 519 6.86 -15.91 -6.30
C GLN A 519 7.16 -14.41 -6.38
N TRP A 520 6.22 -13.63 -6.93
CA TRP A 520 6.36 -12.20 -7.16
C TRP A 520 6.58 -11.39 -5.87
N GLN A 521 5.85 -11.68 -4.80
CA GLN A 521 5.95 -10.99 -3.50
C GLN A 521 7.40 -10.83 -2.99
N ARG A 522 8.24 -11.85 -3.22
CA ARG A 522 9.63 -11.91 -2.75
C ARG A 522 10.60 -11.06 -3.58
N ARG A 523 10.14 -10.41 -4.64
CA ARG A 523 10.97 -9.60 -5.56
C ARG A 523 11.04 -8.13 -5.16
N GLN A 524 12.08 -7.44 -5.64
CA GLN A 524 12.34 -6.03 -5.31
C GLN A 524 12.83 -5.26 -6.55
N GLU A 525 12.21 -4.13 -6.88
CA GLU A 525 12.69 -3.25 -7.96
C GLU A 525 13.99 -2.51 -7.55
N ALA A 526 14.87 -2.28 -8.53
CA ALA A 526 16.11 -1.54 -8.28
C ALA A 526 15.82 -0.03 -8.08
N PRO A 527 16.32 0.62 -7.00
CA PRO A 527 16.07 2.04 -6.74
C PRO A 527 16.55 2.97 -7.87
N ARG A 528 15.60 3.46 -8.68
CA ARG A 528 15.81 4.39 -9.80
C ARG A 528 16.24 5.77 -9.25
N ARG A 529 17.53 6.14 -9.35
CA ARG A 529 18.11 7.38 -8.80
C ARG A 529 18.70 8.30 -9.88
N GLY A 530 18.39 9.60 -9.79
CA GLY A 530 18.97 10.66 -10.65
C GLY A 530 18.54 10.59 -12.12
N LYS A 531 19.26 11.30 -12.99
CA LYS A 531 19.00 11.36 -14.45
C LYS A 531 19.00 10.00 -15.17
N GLN A 532 19.51 8.93 -14.55
CA GLN A 532 19.39 7.57 -15.10
C GLN A 532 17.92 7.11 -15.22
N ALA A 533 16.99 7.70 -14.46
CA ALA A 533 15.55 7.44 -14.60
C ALA A 533 14.98 7.88 -15.96
N GLU A 534 15.65 8.81 -16.67
CA GLU A 534 15.29 9.25 -18.01
C GLU A 534 15.98 8.37 -19.07
N ALA A 535 17.27 8.07 -18.91
CA ALA A 535 18.04 7.26 -19.86
C ALA A 535 17.54 5.81 -20.02
N THR A 536 17.00 5.18 -18.96
CA THR A 536 16.44 3.81 -19.04
C THR A 536 15.09 3.75 -19.80
N ILE A 537 14.58 4.88 -20.31
CA ILE A 537 13.39 4.91 -21.17
C ILE A 537 13.75 4.62 -22.64
N SER A 538 15.01 4.79 -23.04
CA SER A 538 15.42 4.87 -24.46
C SER A 538 16.26 3.70 -24.97
N GLN A 539 16.45 2.63 -24.18
CA GLN A 539 17.15 1.42 -24.63
C GLN A 539 16.43 0.16 -24.14
N PRO A 540 15.94 -0.72 -25.04
CA PRO A 540 15.61 -2.09 -24.64
C PRO A 540 16.92 -2.79 -24.26
N GLN A 541 17.02 -3.28 -23.03
CA GLN A 541 18.08 -4.23 -22.69
C GLN A 541 17.75 -5.56 -23.37
N PRO A 542 18.73 -6.27 -23.97
CA PRO A 542 18.47 -7.55 -24.61
C PRO A 542 17.91 -8.54 -23.60
N THR A 543 17.00 -9.39 -24.07
CA THR A 543 16.35 -10.46 -23.30
C THR A 543 17.40 -11.26 -22.54
N PRO A 544 17.30 -11.39 -21.20
CA PRO A 544 18.12 -12.35 -20.47
C PRO A 544 17.83 -13.75 -21.03
N ALA A 545 18.85 -14.43 -21.53
CA ALA A 545 18.70 -15.83 -21.90
C ALA A 545 18.18 -16.64 -20.69
N SER A 546 17.37 -17.66 -20.95
CA SER A 546 16.84 -18.55 -19.93
C SER A 546 17.94 -19.00 -18.98
N PRO A 547 17.72 -19.00 -17.65
CA PRO A 547 18.77 -19.32 -16.69
C PRO A 547 19.18 -20.78 -16.81
N SER A 548 20.23 -21.04 -17.58
CA SER A 548 21.03 -22.26 -17.41
C SER A 548 21.47 -22.34 -15.95
N LEU A 549 21.56 -23.57 -15.42
CA LEU A 549 21.85 -23.83 -14.01
C LEU A 549 23.15 -23.12 -13.61
N ALA A 550 22.99 -21.97 -12.94
CA ALA A 550 24.06 -20.99 -12.85
C ALA A 550 25.14 -21.46 -11.89
N VAL A 551 26.23 -22.03 -12.46
CA VAL A 551 27.44 -22.40 -11.74
C VAL A 551 27.90 -21.20 -10.91
N ILE A 552 27.76 -21.32 -9.58
CA ILE A 552 28.01 -20.20 -8.67
C ILE A 552 29.52 -19.93 -8.66
N PRO A 553 30.00 -18.78 -9.16
CA PRO A 553 31.44 -18.56 -9.32
C PRO A 553 32.16 -18.62 -7.97
N GLU A 554 33.30 -19.31 -7.90
CA GLU A 554 34.07 -19.47 -6.67
C GLU A 554 34.56 -18.14 -6.10
N LYS A 555 34.88 -17.18 -6.98
CA LYS A 555 35.28 -15.81 -6.66
C LYS A 555 34.40 -14.83 -7.43
N TYR A 556 34.07 -13.70 -6.81
CA TYR A 556 33.25 -12.65 -7.41
C TYR A 556 34.12 -11.49 -7.87
N ASP A 557 33.56 -10.56 -8.64
CA ASP A 557 34.29 -9.38 -9.08
C ASP A 557 34.54 -8.42 -7.89
N PRO A 558 35.79 -7.95 -7.64
CA PRO A 558 36.12 -7.11 -6.48
C PRO A 558 35.41 -5.75 -6.39
N LEU A 559 34.62 -5.37 -7.41
CA LEU A 559 33.80 -4.16 -7.46
C LEU A 559 32.29 -4.46 -7.38
N GLN A 560 31.87 -5.72 -7.19
CA GLN A 560 30.49 -6.09 -6.86
C GLN A 560 30.19 -5.90 -5.36
N CYS A 561 28.91 -5.80 -5.02
CA CYS A 561 28.46 -5.67 -3.63
C CYS A 561 28.04 -7.04 -3.10
N PRO A 562 28.61 -7.55 -1.99
CA PRO A 562 28.30 -8.90 -1.50
C PRO A 562 26.84 -9.02 -1.06
N PHE A 563 26.28 -7.94 -0.50
CA PHE A 563 24.87 -7.83 -0.11
C PHE A 563 23.93 -7.87 -1.34
N CYS A 564 24.22 -7.09 -2.40
CA CYS A 564 23.42 -7.14 -3.63
C CYS A 564 23.52 -8.50 -4.33
N LEU A 565 24.70 -9.12 -4.36
CA LEU A 565 24.88 -10.45 -4.91
C LEU A 565 24.04 -11.49 -4.17
N ALA A 566 24.08 -11.47 -2.83
CA ALA A 566 23.39 -12.43 -1.96
C ALA A 566 21.86 -12.30 -2.00
N ASN A 567 21.29 -11.11 -2.15
CA ASN A 567 19.84 -10.89 -2.09
C ASN A 567 19.09 -11.47 -3.32
N PRO A 568 18.27 -12.53 -3.16
CA PRO A 568 17.61 -13.19 -4.30
C PRO A 568 16.48 -12.36 -4.92
N GLY A 569 15.85 -11.46 -4.15
CA GLY A 569 14.70 -10.67 -4.61
C GLY A 569 15.06 -9.66 -5.71
N LEU A 570 16.32 -9.21 -5.78
CA LEU A 570 16.79 -8.25 -6.78
C LEU A 570 16.91 -8.88 -8.19
N PRO A 571 16.74 -8.10 -9.28
CA PRO A 571 17.00 -8.54 -10.64
C PRO A 571 18.49 -8.88 -10.86
N LEU A 572 18.80 -9.87 -11.69
CA LEU A 572 20.18 -10.35 -11.92
C LEU A 572 21.14 -9.22 -12.31
N GLY A 573 20.75 -8.36 -13.26
CA GLY A 573 21.54 -7.19 -13.69
C GLY A 573 21.76 -6.12 -12.60
N THR A 574 21.01 -6.18 -11.49
CA THR A 574 21.25 -5.36 -10.29
C THR A 574 22.13 -6.10 -9.27
N ARG A 575 21.89 -7.40 -9.05
CA ARG A 575 22.70 -8.25 -8.16
C ARG A 575 24.18 -8.23 -8.56
N PHE A 576 24.45 -8.46 -9.85
CA PHE A 576 25.80 -8.50 -10.42
C PHE A 576 26.40 -7.12 -10.77
N LYS A 577 25.74 -6.01 -10.43
CA LYS A 577 26.16 -4.65 -10.85
C LYS A 577 27.45 -4.17 -10.19
N LYS A 578 28.56 -4.35 -10.91
CA LYS A 578 29.89 -3.78 -10.62
C LYS A 578 29.80 -2.27 -10.40
N LYS A 579 30.59 -1.72 -9.47
CA LYS A 579 30.75 -0.25 -9.29
C LYS A 579 31.97 0.23 -10.06
N SER A 580 32.01 1.52 -10.43
CA SER A 580 33.09 2.07 -11.26
C SER A 580 34.46 2.15 -10.57
N LYS A 581 34.51 2.29 -9.24
CA LYS A 581 35.74 2.34 -8.42
C LYS A 581 35.46 1.75 -7.02
N ARG A 582 36.48 1.20 -6.35
CA ARG A 582 36.36 0.58 -5.00
C ARG A 582 35.72 1.52 -3.97
N ASN A 583 36.07 2.81 -3.96
CA ASN A 583 35.45 3.79 -3.07
C ASN A 583 33.92 3.88 -3.29
N LYS A 584 33.41 3.68 -4.51
CA LYS A 584 31.97 3.68 -4.82
C LYS A 584 31.27 2.35 -4.49
N LEU A 585 32.02 1.28 -4.25
CA LEU A 585 31.52 0.09 -3.55
C LEU A 585 31.37 0.38 -2.05
N TRP A 586 32.39 0.95 -1.42
CA TRP A 586 32.37 1.31 0.00
C TRP A 586 31.24 2.29 0.32
N ASP A 587 31.15 3.41 -0.40
CA ASP A 587 30.08 4.40 -0.25
C ASP A 587 28.68 3.76 -0.41
N HIS A 588 28.54 2.76 -1.29
CA HIS A 588 27.27 2.07 -1.54
C HIS A 588 26.88 1.14 -0.39
N VAL A 589 27.82 0.38 0.17
CA VAL A 589 27.61 -0.47 1.34
C VAL A 589 27.26 0.39 2.56
N GLU A 590 28.02 1.45 2.82
CA GLU A 590 27.83 2.32 4.00
C GLU A 590 26.55 3.17 3.96
N ASN A 591 25.97 3.43 2.78
CA ASN A 591 24.73 4.19 2.66
C ASN A 591 23.48 3.30 2.58
N LEU A 592 23.54 2.17 1.86
CA LEU A 592 22.39 1.27 1.69
C LEU A 592 22.42 0.12 2.70
N HIS A 593 23.51 -0.64 2.71
CA HIS A 593 23.67 -1.88 3.48
C HIS A 593 24.21 -1.64 4.90
N ARG A 594 24.01 -0.44 5.47
CA ARG A 594 24.62 -0.05 6.77
C ARG A 594 24.14 -0.90 7.94
N ALA A 595 22.83 -1.18 8.00
CA ALA A 595 22.24 -2.06 9.01
C ALA A 595 22.74 -3.49 8.81
N GLU A 596 22.65 -3.97 7.56
CA GLU A 596 23.11 -5.28 7.11
C GLU A 596 24.58 -5.58 7.45
N LEU A 597 25.45 -4.57 7.39
CA LEU A 597 26.85 -4.66 7.80
C LEU A 597 27.02 -4.60 9.32
N ALA A 598 26.27 -3.74 10.02
CA ALA A 598 26.31 -3.62 11.48
C ALA A 598 25.80 -4.89 12.19
N ALA A 599 24.85 -5.61 11.59
CA ALA A 599 24.28 -6.85 12.09
C ALA A 599 25.27 -8.03 12.16
N PHE A 600 26.41 -7.96 11.46
CA PHE A 600 27.51 -8.91 11.72
C PHE A 600 28.22 -8.65 13.06
N GLY A 601 27.90 -7.57 13.77
CA GLY A 601 28.35 -7.30 15.14
C GLY A 601 27.59 -8.07 16.22
N THR A 602 26.49 -8.75 15.90
CA THR A 602 25.76 -9.62 16.85
C THR A 602 26.29 -11.05 16.90
N GLY A 603 27.17 -11.43 15.95
CA GLY A 603 27.59 -12.81 15.73
C GLY A 603 26.50 -13.75 15.20
N THR A 604 25.25 -13.32 15.02
CA THR A 604 24.13 -14.20 14.63
C THR A 604 23.85 -14.23 13.12
N LYS A 605 24.32 -13.23 12.37
CA LYS A 605 24.06 -13.11 10.92
C LYS A 605 25.02 -13.99 10.10
N ARG A 606 24.49 -14.76 9.16
CA ARG A 606 25.27 -15.64 8.25
C ARG A 606 25.79 -14.88 7.04
N CYS A 607 26.92 -15.29 6.48
CA CYS A 607 27.39 -14.76 5.20
C CYS A 607 26.48 -15.22 4.05
N GLY A 608 25.75 -14.28 3.44
CA GLY A 608 24.80 -14.58 2.36
C GLY A 608 25.42 -15.19 1.10
N LEU A 609 26.69 -14.88 0.80
CA LEU A 609 27.43 -15.48 -0.33
C LEU A 609 27.80 -16.94 -0.07
N CYS A 610 28.17 -17.30 1.17
CA CYS A 610 28.29 -18.69 1.59
C CYS A 610 26.93 -19.39 1.57
N GLY A 611 25.87 -18.73 2.07
CA GLY A 611 24.50 -19.23 2.07
C GLY A 611 23.99 -19.60 0.66
N MET A 612 24.32 -18.82 -0.37
CA MET A 612 24.03 -19.17 -1.77
C MET A 612 24.64 -20.51 -2.21
N ARG A 613 25.81 -20.89 -1.65
CA ARG A 613 26.48 -22.19 -1.90
C ARG A 613 26.08 -23.28 -0.90
N ARG A 614 25.03 -23.04 -0.08
CA ARG A 614 24.63 -23.87 1.08
C ARG A 614 25.71 -24.01 2.17
N ILE A 615 26.76 -23.18 2.14
CA ILE A 615 27.83 -23.15 3.15
C ILE A 615 27.34 -22.31 4.34
N ASN A 616 27.30 -22.91 5.54
CA ASN A 616 26.91 -22.21 6.75
C ASN A 616 28.13 -21.54 7.42
N TYR A 617 28.47 -20.32 6.99
CA TYR A 617 29.48 -19.49 7.65
C TYR A 617 28.85 -18.29 8.36
N LEU A 618 29.29 -18.06 9.60
CA LEU A 618 28.73 -17.15 10.60
C LEU A 618 29.90 -16.36 11.21
N PRO A 619 30.17 -15.13 10.74
CA PRO A 619 31.22 -14.29 11.29
C PRO A 619 30.82 -13.79 12.68
N SER A 620 31.74 -13.87 13.65
CA SER A 620 31.56 -13.36 15.01
C SER A 620 31.45 -11.84 15.10
N SER A 621 31.97 -11.12 14.10
CA SER A 621 32.11 -9.67 14.13
C SER A 621 32.16 -9.04 12.73
N VAL A 622 31.91 -7.73 12.66
CA VAL A 622 31.98 -6.96 11.41
C VAL A 622 33.39 -6.99 10.78
N PRO A 623 34.52 -6.86 11.52
CA PRO A 623 35.86 -7.02 10.95
C PRO A 623 36.12 -8.42 10.42
N GLU A 624 35.62 -9.47 11.08
CA GLU A 624 35.73 -10.84 10.57
C GLU A 624 34.96 -11.00 9.26
N PHE A 625 33.73 -10.50 9.16
CA PHE A 625 32.96 -10.50 7.92
C PHE A 625 33.71 -9.79 6.77
N LYS A 626 34.29 -8.60 7.03
CA LYS A 626 35.10 -7.87 6.04
C LYS A 626 36.29 -8.74 5.55
N ASN A 627 37.05 -9.30 6.48
CA ASN A 627 38.21 -10.15 6.19
C ASN A 627 37.83 -11.42 5.42
N HIS A 628 36.71 -12.05 5.78
CA HIS A 628 36.13 -13.19 5.07
C HIS A 628 35.72 -12.82 3.64
N THR A 629 35.03 -11.68 3.44
CA THR A 629 34.65 -11.25 2.07
C THR A 629 35.86 -10.96 1.18
N GLU A 630 36.98 -10.45 1.73
CA GLU A 630 38.22 -10.28 0.97
C GLU A 630 38.89 -11.63 0.66
N LYS A 631 39.08 -12.51 1.66
CA LYS A 631 39.79 -13.79 1.50
C LYS A 631 39.02 -14.86 0.70
N VAL A 632 37.73 -15.05 0.98
CA VAL A 632 36.92 -16.15 0.44
C VAL A 632 36.15 -15.75 -0.82
N HIS A 633 35.78 -14.48 -0.95
CA HIS A 633 34.93 -13.99 -2.05
C HIS A 633 35.63 -12.99 -2.99
N GLY A 634 36.83 -12.50 -2.64
CA GLY A 634 37.61 -11.54 -3.44
C GLY A 634 37.17 -10.07 -3.31
N ILE A 635 36.23 -9.76 -2.41
CA ILE A 635 35.62 -8.43 -2.30
C ILE A 635 36.14 -7.68 -1.07
N ARG A 636 37.05 -6.71 -1.29
CA ARG A 636 37.59 -5.85 -0.23
C ARG A 636 36.64 -4.71 0.15
N LEU A 637 36.00 -4.80 1.31
CA LEU A 637 35.27 -3.70 1.95
C LEU A 637 36.23 -2.68 2.59
N ARG A 638 35.71 -1.51 3.03
CA ARG A 638 36.52 -0.52 3.76
C ARG A 638 36.86 -1.09 5.14
N ALA A 639 38.10 -0.90 5.60
CA ALA A 639 38.56 -1.28 6.94
C ALA A 639 37.62 -0.77 8.03
#